data_AF-A0A8C9CCB9-F1
#
_entry.id   AF-A0A8C9CCB9-F1
#
_cell.length_a   1.000
_cell.length_b   1.000
_cell.length_c   1.000
_cell.angle_alpha   90.00
_cell.angle_beta   90.00
_cell.angle_gamma   90.00
#
_symmetry.space_group_name_H-M   'P 1'
#
loop_
_entity.id
_entity.type
_entity.pdbx_description
1 polymer ?
#
loop_
_entity_poly.entity_id
_entity_poly.type
_entity_poly.pdbx_seq_one_letter_code
_entity_poly.pdbx_strand_id
1 'polypeptide(L)'
;MSSPSSPPAFRLETSDGGQEDGAQVDKGKLGGGAGPPPMESPFQGEDRNFSPQIKVNLNFRKGAGASQPDPNRFDRDRLFSVVARGVPDDLVGLPEYLRRTSKYLTDSEYTEGSTGKTCLMKAVLNLRDGTNACIEPLLQIDRDSGNPRPLVNAQCTDEYYRGHSALHIAIEKRSLPCVKLLVENGADVHARACGQFFQKKSQETCFYFGEMPLSLAACTKQWDVVTYLLENPHQPASLQAADSLGNTALHALVMIADDSAENTEMVTRMYDGLLQAGARLCPTVQLEDIPNLQGLTPLKLAAKEGKIEILRHILQREFLGPCQSLSRKFTEWSYGPVRVSLYDLASVDSWEENSVLEIIAFHCQSPHRHRMVVLEPLNKLLQAKWNLLIPRFLFNFLCYLTYVSIFTAVTYHQPALDKDFLPLEGTAGNSVLLLGHILMLLVGANILMGQVLCFLAIEWYLPLLVCSLALGWVNLLYYTRGLQHTGIYSVMIQKVILRDLLRFLLVYLVFLFGFAVALVSLSREARDPGAPAGSNTTEVAGKGDAEGSTAPYEGVLDASLELFKFTIGMGELAVQDQLRFRGVALLLLLTHVLLTYVLLLNMLVALMSETVSSVASDSWSIWKLQKAISVLEMENGYWWCRRKKQRAGVKLTVGTRPDGRPDERWCFRRPEEPSPGLPFQPGQCRGGRPCAPPAP
;
A
#
# COMPACT_ATOMS: atom_id res chain seq x y z
N MET A 1 -4.21 28.80 -21.02
CA MET A 1 -4.16 29.64 -19.80
C MET A 1 -5.12 30.80 -20.01
N SER A 2 -6.39 30.61 -19.69
CA SER A 2 -7.34 31.70 -19.53
C SER A 2 -7.09 32.37 -18.18
N SER A 3 -7.11 33.69 -18.17
CA SER A 3 -6.94 34.56 -17.01
C SER A 3 -7.80 34.09 -15.82
N PRO A 4 -7.34 34.21 -14.57
CA PRO A 4 -8.23 34.00 -13.43
C PRO A 4 -9.36 35.04 -13.53
N SER A 5 -10.60 34.57 -13.55
CA SER A 5 -11.78 35.40 -13.38
C SER A 5 -11.56 36.30 -12.17
N SER A 6 -11.76 37.61 -12.34
CA SER A 6 -11.67 38.59 -11.26
C SER A 6 -12.32 38.06 -9.97
N PRO A 7 -11.72 38.28 -8.80
CA PRO A 7 -12.35 37.86 -7.55
C PRO A 7 -13.77 38.45 -7.50
N PRO A 8 -14.79 37.66 -7.10
CA PRO A 8 -16.15 38.15 -7.08
C PRO A 8 -16.20 39.41 -6.22
N ALA A 9 -16.80 40.47 -6.75
CA ALA A 9 -16.93 41.74 -6.05
C ALA A 9 -17.49 41.49 -4.65
N PHE A 10 -16.81 42.01 -3.62
CA PHE A 10 -17.26 41.89 -2.23
C PHE A 10 -18.67 42.48 -2.13
N ARG A 11 -19.63 41.62 -1.76
CA ARG A 11 -21.06 41.96 -1.66
C ARG A 11 -21.54 41.62 -0.26
N LEU A 12 -22.27 42.53 0.37
CA LEU A 12 -23.01 42.24 1.60
C LEU A 12 -24.37 41.61 1.26
N GLU A 13 -24.69 40.51 1.93
CA GLU A 13 -26.00 39.86 1.85
C GLU A 13 -27.10 40.73 2.49
N THR A 14 -28.36 40.54 2.11
CA THR A 14 -29.51 41.30 2.65
C THR A 14 -30.30 40.44 3.63
N SER A 15 -30.72 41.03 4.76
CA SER A 15 -31.64 40.42 5.72
C SER A 15 -33.02 41.09 5.64
N ASP A 16 -34.08 40.28 5.63
CA ASP A 16 -35.48 40.71 5.66
C ASP A 16 -36.07 40.76 7.08
N GLY A 17 -35.25 40.65 8.13
CA GLY A 17 -35.65 40.93 9.52
C GLY A 17 -36.69 39.95 10.10
N GLY A 18 -36.74 38.71 9.60
CA GLY A 18 -37.53 37.64 10.20
C GLY A 18 -37.06 37.33 11.63
N GLN A 19 -37.99 36.88 12.48
CA GLN A 19 -37.79 36.52 13.90
C GLN A 19 -36.92 35.24 14.08
N GLU A 20 -35.89 35.08 13.26
CA GLU A 20 -35.01 33.91 13.25
C GLU A 20 -33.62 34.23 13.80
N ASP A 21 -33.26 35.52 13.94
CA ASP A 21 -32.02 35.97 14.59
C ASP A 21 -32.08 35.90 16.14
N GLY A 22 -33.26 35.62 16.72
CA GLY A 22 -33.51 35.64 18.17
C GLY A 22 -33.64 34.27 18.85
N ALA A 23 -33.66 33.17 18.10
CA ALA A 23 -33.70 31.83 18.70
C ALA A 23 -32.28 31.42 19.06
N GLN A 24 -31.95 31.61 20.34
CA GLN A 24 -30.96 30.88 21.13
C GLN A 24 -30.38 29.70 20.35
N VAL A 25 -29.08 29.77 20.03
CA VAL A 25 -28.29 28.64 19.52
C VAL A 25 -28.69 27.41 20.34
N ASP A 26 -29.51 26.54 19.76
CA ASP A 26 -30.08 25.40 20.45
C ASP A 26 -28.99 24.34 20.54
N LYS A 27 -28.03 24.59 21.44
CA LYS A 27 -27.02 23.63 21.90
C LYS A 27 -27.67 22.45 22.64
N GLY A 28 -29.01 22.39 22.72
CA GLY A 28 -29.77 21.49 23.60
C GLY A 28 -30.16 20.13 23.04
N LYS A 29 -29.94 19.81 21.75
CA LYS A 29 -30.39 18.52 21.18
C LYS A 29 -29.41 17.77 20.27
N LEU A 30 -28.11 18.07 20.34
CA LEU A 30 -27.10 17.17 19.78
C LEU A 30 -26.71 16.13 20.83
N GLY A 31 -27.43 15.02 20.86
CA GLY A 31 -26.99 13.82 21.55
C GLY A 31 -25.63 13.38 20.99
N GLY A 32 -24.56 13.60 21.75
CA GLY A 32 -23.35 12.77 21.85
C GLY A 32 -22.83 12.03 20.62
N GLY A 33 -22.82 12.63 19.43
CA GLY A 33 -22.21 12.06 18.24
C GLY A 33 -21.44 13.14 17.49
N ALA A 34 -20.16 13.31 17.79
CA ALA A 34 -19.24 14.20 17.08
C ALA A 34 -18.87 13.62 15.70
N GLY A 35 -19.88 13.34 14.86
CA GLY A 35 -19.73 12.85 13.50
C GLY A 35 -19.96 13.96 12.47
N PRO A 36 -19.41 13.85 11.25
CA PRO A 36 -19.71 14.77 10.17
C PRO A 36 -21.21 14.74 9.81
N PRO A 37 -21.82 15.87 9.39
CA PRO A 37 -23.23 15.92 9.02
C PRO A 37 -23.49 14.99 7.81
N PRO A 38 -24.60 14.23 7.79
CA PRO A 38 -24.93 13.39 6.64
C PRO A 38 -25.32 14.25 5.44
N MET A 39 -24.89 13.87 4.22
CA MET A 39 -25.24 14.59 2.99
C MET A 39 -26.75 14.71 2.77
N GLU A 40 -27.49 13.63 3.05
CA GLU A 40 -28.95 13.59 3.00
C GLU A 40 -29.47 12.82 4.21
N SER A 41 -30.49 13.37 4.87
CA SER A 41 -31.25 12.64 5.87
C SER A 41 -32.73 13.03 5.79
N PRO A 42 -33.66 12.06 5.79
CA PRO A 42 -35.09 12.36 5.86
C PRO A 42 -35.57 12.62 7.30
N PHE A 43 -34.72 12.40 8.31
CA PHE A 43 -35.09 12.44 9.73
C PHE A 43 -34.49 13.63 10.49
N GLN A 44 -33.32 14.13 10.06
CA GLN A 44 -32.67 15.31 10.63
C GLN A 44 -32.87 16.48 9.66
N GLY A 45 -33.33 17.61 10.21
CA GLY A 45 -33.40 18.86 9.46
C GLY A 45 -32.01 19.43 9.18
N GLU A 46 -31.92 20.31 8.18
CA GLU A 46 -30.66 20.92 7.76
C GLU A 46 -30.13 21.91 8.82
N ASP A 47 -28.84 21.85 9.11
CA ASP A 47 -28.23 22.67 10.15
C ASP A 47 -28.22 24.17 9.79
N ARG A 48 -28.34 25.03 10.81
CA ARG A 48 -28.28 26.51 10.68
C ARG A 48 -26.98 27.10 11.26
N ASN A 49 -25.94 26.27 11.41
CA ASN A 49 -24.66 26.71 11.96
C ASN A 49 -23.88 27.51 10.91
N PHE A 50 -24.07 28.83 10.88
CA PHE A 50 -23.29 29.73 10.03
C PHE A 50 -22.24 30.48 10.83
N SER A 51 -21.10 30.76 10.20
CA SER A 51 -20.18 31.78 10.69
C SER A 51 -20.90 33.13 10.76
N PRO A 52 -20.66 33.98 11.77
CA PRO A 52 -21.31 35.28 11.85
C PRO A 52 -20.96 36.13 10.62
N GLN A 53 -21.98 36.64 9.92
CA GLN A 53 -21.84 37.47 8.73
C GLN A 53 -22.52 38.82 8.92
N ILE A 54 -21.94 39.87 8.32
CA ILE A 54 -22.53 41.21 8.31
C ILE A 54 -23.54 41.26 7.16
N LYS A 55 -24.80 41.58 7.47
CA LYS A 55 -25.90 41.68 6.50
C LYS A 55 -26.52 43.08 6.49
N VAL A 56 -27.03 43.50 5.34
CA VAL A 56 -27.78 44.74 5.17
C VAL A 56 -29.24 44.48 5.50
N ASN A 57 -29.73 45.06 6.60
CA ASN A 57 -31.14 44.96 6.98
C ASN A 57 -32.00 45.88 6.09
N LEU A 58 -32.81 45.29 5.22
CA LEU A 58 -33.68 46.03 4.30
C LEU A 58 -34.86 46.72 5.02
N ASN A 59 -35.20 46.26 6.22
CA ASN A 59 -36.31 46.79 7.02
C ASN A 59 -35.87 47.85 8.04
N PHE A 60 -34.61 48.30 8.02
CA PHE A 60 -34.08 49.27 9.00
C PHE A 60 -34.91 50.55 9.13
N ARG A 61 -35.62 50.97 8.07
CA ARG A 61 -36.46 52.18 8.06
C ARG A 61 -37.94 51.94 8.38
N LYS A 62 -38.41 50.67 8.39
CA LYS A 62 -39.78 50.33 8.79
C LYS A 62 -39.80 50.20 10.32
N GLY A 63 -40.50 51.10 10.99
CA GLY A 63 -40.61 51.12 12.45
C GLY A 63 -41.07 49.77 13.03
N ALA A 64 -40.69 49.51 14.28
CA ALA A 64 -40.91 48.28 15.05
C ALA A 64 -42.40 47.94 15.28
N GLY A 65 -43.14 47.66 14.21
CA GLY A 65 -44.46 47.01 14.24
C GLY A 65 -44.29 45.54 13.91
N ALA A 66 -44.87 44.67 14.74
CA ALA A 66 -44.82 43.21 14.61
C ALA A 66 -45.07 42.77 13.15
N SER A 67 -44.04 42.24 12.50
CA SER A 67 -44.14 41.65 11.16
C SER A 67 -45.03 40.41 11.25
N GLN A 68 -46.26 40.50 10.75
CA GLN A 68 -47.01 39.29 10.45
C GLN A 68 -46.21 38.45 9.44
N PRO A 69 -46.13 37.11 9.61
CA PRO A 69 -45.40 36.26 8.68
C PRO A 69 -46.04 36.38 7.29
N ASP A 70 -45.28 36.92 6.34
CA ASP A 70 -45.72 37.02 4.94
C ASP A 70 -45.91 35.58 4.41
N PRO A 71 -47.15 35.16 4.05
CA PRO A 71 -47.40 33.80 3.55
C PRO A 71 -46.66 33.52 2.23
N ASN A 72 -46.18 34.55 1.54
CA ASN A 72 -45.35 34.45 0.34
C ASN A 72 -43.85 34.52 0.62
N ARG A 73 -43.41 34.46 1.89
CA ARG A 73 -41.99 34.33 2.24
C ARG A 73 -41.50 32.93 1.87
N PHE A 74 -40.35 32.87 1.20
CA PHE A 74 -39.65 31.63 0.93
C PHE A 74 -38.52 31.47 1.93
N ASP A 75 -38.79 30.75 3.02
CA ASP A 75 -37.75 30.31 3.94
C ASP A 75 -36.99 29.11 3.34
N ARG A 76 -35.77 28.87 3.81
CA ARG A 76 -34.94 27.73 3.39
C ARG A 76 -35.67 26.40 3.53
N ASP A 77 -36.32 26.18 4.68
CA ASP A 77 -36.98 24.90 4.96
C ASP A 77 -38.20 24.71 4.03
N ARG A 78 -38.92 25.78 3.70
CA ARG A 78 -39.96 25.77 2.66
C ARG A 78 -39.35 25.42 1.29
N LEU A 79 -38.29 26.10 0.88
CA LEU A 79 -37.61 25.85 -0.40
C LEU A 79 -37.13 24.40 -0.49
N PHE A 80 -36.48 23.88 0.55
CA PHE A 80 -35.94 22.52 0.60
C PHE A 80 -37.07 21.47 0.58
N SER A 81 -38.19 21.72 1.25
CA SER A 81 -39.36 20.84 1.20
C SER A 81 -40.01 20.80 -0.19
N VAL A 82 -40.08 21.94 -0.89
CA VAL A 82 -40.65 22.03 -2.24
C VAL A 82 -39.79 21.25 -3.23
N VAL A 83 -38.47 21.48 -3.24
CA VAL A 83 -37.56 20.80 -4.16
C VAL A 83 -37.46 19.29 -3.89
N ALA A 84 -37.58 18.86 -2.63
CA ALA A 84 -37.62 17.45 -2.28
C ALA A 84 -38.93 16.76 -2.72
N ARG A 85 -40.05 17.50 -2.76
CA ARG A 85 -41.32 16.99 -3.33
C ARG A 85 -41.30 16.93 -4.86
N GLY A 86 -40.49 17.77 -5.50
CA GLY A 86 -40.37 17.81 -6.96
C GLY A 86 -41.61 18.37 -7.67
N VAL A 87 -42.35 19.28 -7.00
CA VAL A 87 -43.54 19.95 -7.57
C VAL A 87 -43.16 21.36 -8.01
N PRO A 88 -43.14 21.66 -9.33
CA PRO A 88 -42.70 22.97 -9.84
C PRO A 88 -43.69 24.09 -9.54
N ASP A 89 -44.99 23.79 -9.42
CA ASP A 89 -46.05 24.78 -9.16
C ASP A 89 -45.85 25.50 -7.80
N ASP A 90 -45.23 24.84 -6.84
CA ASP A 90 -44.94 25.41 -5.52
C ASP A 90 -43.78 26.43 -5.54
N LEU A 91 -43.04 26.55 -6.65
CA LEU A 91 -41.98 27.55 -6.86
C LEU A 91 -42.52 28.88 -7.42
N VAL A 92 -43.81 28.96 -7.74
CA VAL A 92 -44.44 30.18 -8.24
C VAL A 92 -44.35 31.29 -7.18
N GLY A 93 -43.85 32.46 -7.58
CA GLY A 93 -43.62 33.62 -6.69
C GLY A 93 -42.19 33.72 -6.12
N LEU A 94 -41.37 32.66 -6.20
CA LEU A 94 -39.97 32.70 -5.81
C LEU A 94 -39.13 33.76 -6.57
N PRO A 95 -39.21 33.89 -7.92
CA PRO A 95 -38.39 34.88 -8.64
C PRO A 95 -38.76 36.33 -8.26
N GLU A 96 -40.05 36.61 -8.02
CA GLU A 96 -40.52 37.91 -7.56
C GLU A 96 -40.02 38.23 -6.15
N TYR A 97 -40.05 37.23 -5.26
CA TYR A 97 -39.54 37.35 -3.91
C TYR A 97 -38.03 37.67 -3.91
N LEU A 98 -37.22 36.91 -4.66
CA LEU A 98 -35.77 37.12 -4.76
C LEU A 98 -35.43 38.51 -5.31
N ARG A 99 -36.15 38.98 -6.33
CA ARG A 99 -35.99 40.35 -6.87
C ARG A 99 -36.35 41.42 -5.84
N ARG A 100 -37.46 41.23 -5.12
CA ARG A 100 -37.93 42.16 -4.07
C ARG A 100 -36.93 42.28 -2.92
N THR A 101 -36.32 41.17 -2.50
CA THR A 101 -35.35 41.14 -1.39
C THR A 101 -33.89 41.27 -1.83
N SER A 102 -33.63 41.31 -3.15
CA SER A 102 -32.26 41.32 -3.72
C SER A 102 -31.37 40.19 -3.19
N LYS A 103 -31.97 39.00 -2.95
CA LYS A 103 -31.32 37.78 -2.47
C LYS A 103 -31.04 36.81 -3.63
N TYR A 104 -30.08 35.91 -3.46
CA TYR A 104 -29.79 34.81 -4.38
C TYR A 104 -29.93 33.46 -3.72
N LEU A 105 -30.12 32.43 -4.54
CA LEU A 105 -30.23 31.04 -4.10
C LEU A 105 -28.92 30.47 -3.54
N THR A 106 -27.80 31.18 -3.75
CA THR A 106 -26.47 30.82 -3.23
C THR A 106 -26.09 31.57 -1.95
N ASP A 107 -26.95 32.47 -1.45
CA ASP A 107 -26.69 33.21 -0.22
C ASP A 107 -26.75 32.28 1.00
N SER A 108 -26.09 32.66 2.10
CA SER A 108 -26.03 31.85 3.32
C SER A 108 -27.41 31.40 3.83
N GLU A 109 -28.45 32.22 3.64
CA GLU A 109 -29.81 31.93 4.12
C GLU A 109 -30.46 30.73 3.43
N TYR A 110 -30.10 30.44 2.18
CA TYR A 110 -30.66 29.32 1.41
C TYR A 110 -29.73 28.12 1.31
N THR A 111 -28.60 28.15 2.00
CA THR A 111 -27.65 27.05 2.06
C THR A 111 -27.67 26.38 3.43
N GLU A 112 -27.26 25.12 3.48
CA GLU A 112 -27.04 24.42 4.75
C GLU A 112 -25.81 25.01 5.44
N GLY A 113 -25.89 25.28 6.74
CA GLY A 113 -24.84 26.03 7.45
C GLY A 113 -23.50 25.31 7.53
N SER A 114 -23.52 24.01 7.81
CA SER A 114 -22.29 23.24 7.96
C SER A 114 -21.64 22.91 6.61
N THR A 115 -22.41 22.35 5.67
CA THR A 115 -21.90 21.80 4.39
C THR A 115 -21.86 22.83 3.26
N GLY A 116 -22.73 23.84 3.29
CA GLY A 116 -22.99 24.72 2.16
C GLY A 116 -23.89 24.11 1.08
N LYS A 117 -24.63 23.04 1.41
CA LYS A 117 -25.56 22.37 0.48
C LYS A 117 -26.62 23.34 -0.04
N THR A 118 -26.83 23.38 -1.35
CA THR A 118 -27.80 24.26 -2.00
C THR A 118 -29.14 23.54 -2.26
N CYS A 119 -30.18 24.33 -2.55
CA CYS A 119 -31.48 23.81 -2.99
C CYS A 119 -31.39 22.91 -4.24
N LEU A 120 -30.45 23.20 -5.16
CA LEU A 120 -30.20 22.35 -6.34
C LEU A 120 -29.65 20.98 -5.94
N MET A 121 -28.67 20.93 -5.02
CA MET A 121 -28.14 19.66 -4.52
C MET A 121 -29.25 18.84 -3.85
N LYS A 122 -30.12 19.47 -3.06
CA LYS A 122 -31.29 18.80 -2.44
C LYS A 122 -32.29 18.25 -3.48
N ALA A 123 -32.52 18.99 -4.57
CA ALA A 123 -33.37 18.56 -5.67
C ALA A 123 -32.80 17.32 -6.40
N VAL A 124 -31.48 17.31 -6.64
CA VAL A 124 -30.78 16.20 -7.30
C VAL A 124 -30.60 14.98 -6.39
N LEU A 125 -30.53 15.16 -5.07
CA LEU A 125 -30.56 14.04 -4.12
C LEU A 125 -31.90 13.30 -4.14
N ASN A 126 -33.00 14.04 -4.40
CA ASN A 126 -34.38 13.55 -4.38
C ASN A 126 -34.98 13.46 -5.79
N LEU A 127 -34.48 12.53 -6.61
CA LEU A 127 -35.02 12.26 -7.96
C LEU A 127 -36.17 11.25 -7.90
N ARG A 128 -37.20 11.48 -8.73
CA ARG A 128 -38.29 10.52 -9.01
C ARG A 128 -38.13 10.04 -10.44
N ASP A 129 -38.02 8.72 -10.63
CA ASP A 129 -37.75 8.11 -11.94
C ASP A 129 -36.54 8.72 -12.68
N GLY A 130 -35.51 9.11 -11.91
CA GLY A 130 -34.29 9.72 -12.43
C GLY A 130 -34.41 11.20 -12.80
N THR A 131 -35.56 11.85 -12.65
CA THR A 131 -35.71 13.30 -12.93
C THR A 131 -36.35 14.03 -11.77
N ASN A 132 -36.22 15.35 -11.76
CA ASN A 132 -36.96 16.21 -10.85
C ASN A 132 -37.38 17.46 -11.62
N ALA A 133 -38.70 17.65 -11.75
CA ALA A 133 -39.30 18.73 -12.53
C ALA A 133 -38.98 20.11 -11.97
N CYS A 134 -38.53 20.23 -10.72
CA CYS A 134 -38.11 21.50 -10.12
C CYS A 134 -36.73 21.98 -10.60
N ILE A 135 -35.87 21.11 -11.15
CA ILE A 135 -34.47 21.47 -11.47
C ILE A 135 -34.40 22.55 -12.56
N GLU A 136 -35.12 22.35 -13.67
CA GLU A 136 -35.13 23.30 -14.79
C GLU A 136 -35.70 24.68 -14.40
N PRO A 137 -36.87 24.79 -13.73
CA PRO A 137 -37.35 26.05 -13.18
C PRO A 137 -36.36 26.73 -12.23
N LEU A 138 -35.67 25.97 -11.37
CA LEU A 138 -34.68 26.53 -10.43
C LEU A 138 -33.50 27.18 -11.15
N LEU A 139 -32.98 26.51 -12.17
CA LEU A 139 -31.89 27.04 -12.99
C LEU A 139 -32.33 28.25 -13.81
N GLN A 140 -33.59 28.27 -14.28
CA GLN A 140 -34.15 29.44 -14.94
C GLN A 140 -34.28 30.63 -13.98
N ILE A 141 -34.80 30.41 -12.76
CA ILE A 141 -34.93 31.45 -11.74
C ILE A 141 -33.56 32.05 -11.37
N ASP A 142 -32.53 31.21 -11.21
CA ASP A 142 -31.17 31.67 -10.92
C ASP A 142 -30.60 32.55 -12.05
N ARG A 143 -30.79 32.14 -13.31
CA ARG A 143 -30.41 32.94 -14.49
C ARG A 143 -31.14 34.27 -14.55
N ASP A 144 -32.46 34.26 -14.32
CA ASP A 144 -33.32 35.45 -14.34
C ASP A 144 -33.05 36.41 -13.17
N SER A 145 -32.43 35.92 -12.09
CA SER A 145 -31.97 36.73 -10.96
C SER A 145 -30.62 37.41 -11.22
N GLY A 146 -29.88 36.97 -12.25
CA GLY A 146 -28.55 37.49 -12.58
C GLY A 146 -27.50 37.15 -11.53
N ASN A 147 -27.53 35.92 -10.98
CA ASN A 147 -26.61 35.49 -9.94
C ASN A 147 -25.15 35.58 -10.41
N PRO A 148 -24.25 36.31 -9.70
CA PRO A 148 -22.84 36.36 -10.06
C PRO A 148 -22.13 35.01 -9.93
N ARG A 149 -22.63 34.10 -9.09
CA ARG A 149 -22.14 32.73 -8.95
C ARG A 149 -23.25 31.77 -9.37
N PRO A 150 -23.19 31.19 -10.58
CA PRO A 150 -24.25 30.31 -11.07
C PRO A 150 -24.54 29.18 -10.07
N LEU A 151 -25.82 28.97 -9.75
CA LEU A 151 -26.27 27.96 -8.79
C LEU A 151 -25.77 26.56 -9.15
N VAL A 152 -25.66 26.27 -10.45
CA VAL A 152 -25.20 24.97 -10.98
C VAL A 152 -23.75 24.65 -10.60
N ASN A 153 -22.92 25.68 -10.41
CA ASN A 153 -21.50 25.55 -10.09
C ASN A 153 -21.22 25.78 -8.59
N ALA A 154 -22.26 25.90 -7.77
CA ALA A 154 -22.10 25.92 -6.32
C ALA A 154 -21.52 24.58 -5.84
N GLN A 155 -20.55 24.66 -4.93
CA GLN A 155 -19.84 23.52 -4.36
C GLN A 155 -19.93 23.57 -2.84
N CYS A 156 -19.92 22.39 -2.20
CA CYS A 156 -19.87 22.28 -0.75
C CYS A 156 -18.55 22.88 -0.21
N THR A 157 -18.64 23.58 0.92
CA THR A 157 -17.52 24.36 1.49
C THR A 157 -16.89 23.73 2.72
N ASP A 158 -17.56 22.75 3.32
CA ASP A 158 -17.07 22.05 4.51
C ASP A 158 -15.80 21.26 4.24
N GLU A 159 -15.08 20.89 5.31
CA GLU A 159 -13.87 20.10 5.15
C GLU A 159 -14.16 18.67 4.68
N TYR A 160 -15.32 18.11 5.01
CA TYR A 160 -15.63 16.70 4.77
C TYR A 160 -16.07 16.44 3.32
N TYR A 161 -17.02 17.23 2.79
CA TYR A 161 -17.54 17.17 1.43
C TYR A 161 -17.04 18.28 0.50
N ARG A 162 -15.94 18.97 0.87
CA ARG A 162 -15.35 20.06 0.09
C ARG A 162 -15.35 19.82 -1.42
N GLY A 163 -15.85 20.79 -2.17
CA GLY A 163 -15.83 20.76 -3.64
C GLY A 163 -16.89 19.88 -4.28
N HIS A 164 -17.73 19.19 -3.51
CA HIS A 164 -18.82 18.38 -4.04
C HIS A 164 -19.87 19.27 -4.73
N SER A 165 -20.21 18.93 -5.98
CA SER A 165 -21.14 19.70 -6.81
C SER A 165 -22.41 18.90 -7.14
N ALA A 166 -23.46 19.59 -7.60
CA ALA A 166 -24.70 18.94 -8.04
C ALA A 166 -24.45 17.92 -9.17
N LEU A 167 -23.44 18.16 -10.03
CA LEU A 167 -23.07 17.24 -11.10
C LEU A 167 -22.52 15.91 -10.55
N HIS A 168 -21.74 15.92 -9.48
CA HIS A 168 -21.25 14.69 -8.84
C HIS A 168 -22.42 13.85 -8.30
N ILE A 169 -23.42 14.49 -7.68
CA ILE A 169 -24.62 13.82 -7.17
C ILE A 169 -25.43 13.21 -8.31
N ALA A 170 -25.64 13.94 -9.41
CA ALA A 170 -26.39 13.43 -10.56
C ALA A 170 -25.75 12.17 -11.17
N ILE A 171 -24.41 12.13 -11.22
CA ILE A 171 -23.65 10.96 -11.65
C ILE A 171 -23.80 9.83 -10.63
N GLU A 172 -23.67 10.10 -9.32
CA GLU A 172 -23.87 9.10 -8.27
C GLU A 172 -25.27 8.45 -8.33
N LYS A 173 -26.30 9.24 -8.62
CA LYS A 173 -27.68 8.77 -8.81
C LYS A 173 -27.95 8.05 -10.13
N ARG A 174 -26.96 7.93 -11.02
CA ARG A 174 -27.06 7.27 -12.32
C ARG A 174 -28.15 7.84 -13.23
N SER A 175 -28.36 9.17 -13.16
CA SER A 175 -29.34 9.85 -14.01
C SER A 175 -28.67 10.61 -15.15
N LEU A 176 -28.61 9.97 -16.32
CA LEU A 176 -28.15 10.63 -17.55
C LEU A 176 -29.00 11.87 -17.92
N PRO A 177 -30.36 11.86 -17.84
CA PRO A 177 -31.15 13.06 -18.13
C PRO A 177 -30.81 14.25 -17.23
N CYS A 178 -30.58 14.00 -15.93
CA CYS A 178 -30.19 15.05 -15.00
C CYS A 178 -28.78 15.58 -15.31
N VAL A 179 -27.84 14.70 -15.67
CA VAL A 179 -26.49 15.12 -16.10
C VAL A 179 -26.57 16.00 -17.35
N LYS A 180 -27.37 15.63 -18.35
CA LYS A 180 -27.57 16.43 -19.57
C LYS A 180 -28.12 17.83 -19.24
N LEU A 181 -29.18 17.88 -18.44
CA LEU A 181 -29.80 19.14 -18.04
C LEU A 181 -28.82 20.05 -17.30
N LEU A 182 -28.01 19.51 -16.38
CA LEU A 182 -27.01 20.30 -15.64
C LEU A 182 -25.92 20.86 -16.58
N VAL A 183 -25.39 20.02 -17.47
CA VAL A 183 -24.32 20.41 -18.41
C VAL A 183 -24.82 21.42 -19.45
N GLU A 184 -26.03 21.25 -19.98
CA GLU A 184 -26.68 22.21 -20.89
C GLU A 184 -26.90 23.59 -20.24
N ASN A 185 -27.06 23.62 -18.91
CA ASN A 185 -27.18 24.85 -18.12
C ASN A 185 -25.84 25.38 -17.58
N GLY A 186 -24.70 24.89 -18.08
CA GLY A 186 -23.36 25.43 -17.77
C GLY A 186 -22.70 24.85 -16.52
N ALA A 187 -23.02 23.60 -16.15
CA ALA A 187 -22.29 22.87 -15.11
C ALA A 187 -20.82 22.63 -15.52
N ASP A 188 -19.89 22.96 -14.63
CA ASP A 188 -18.47 22.73 -14.84
C ASP A 188 -18.12 21.24 -14.71
N VAL A 189 -17.74 20.63 -15.84
CA VAL A 189 -17.28 19.23 -15.91
C VAL A 189 -15.91 19.02 -15.24
N HIS A 190 -15.22 20.11 -14.86
CA HIS A 190 -13.93 20.10 -14.20
C HIS A 190 -13.96 20.47 -12.72
N ALA A 191 -15.15 20.53 -12.11
CA ALA A 191 -15.29 20.72 -10.67
C ALA A 191 -14.60 19.58 -9.89
N ARG A 192 -13.88 19.91 -8.81
CA ARG A 192 -13.06 18.96 -8.05
C ARG A 192 -13.62 18.75 -6.64
N ALA A 193 -14.05 17.54 -6.34
CA ALA A 193 -14.47 17.12 -5.02
C ALA A 193 -13.26 16.66 -4.18
N CYS A 194 -12.59 17.61 -3.51
CA CYS A 194 -11.35 17.38 -2.75
C CYS A 194 -11.53 17.21 -1.22
N GLY A 195 -12.78 17.10 -0.76
CA GLY A 195 -13.12 16.88 0.65
C GLY A 195 -12.51 15.62 1.27
N GLN A 196 -12.41 15.59 2.60
CA GLN A 196 -11.81 14.47 3.32
C GLN A 196 -12.51 13.13 3.04
N PHE A 197 -13.83 13.13 2.80
CA PHE A 197 -14.58 11.93 2.42
C PHE A 197 -14.12 11.33 1.09
N PHE A 198 -13.64 12.17 0.16
CA PHE A 198 -13.22 11.78 -1.17
C PHE A 198 -11.73 11.42 -1.25
N GLN A 199 -10.99 11.53 -0.14
CA GLN A 199 -9.57 11.19 -0.08
C GLN A 199 -9.38 9.79 0.54
N LYS A 200 -8.39 9.03 0.04
CA LYS A 200 -8.07 7.71 0.61
C LYS A 200 -7.27 7.89 1.91
N LYS A 201 -7.95 7.94 3.06
CA LYS A 201 -7.33 7.74 4.38
C LYS A 201 -7.62 6.32 4.88
N SER A 202 -6.65 5.68 5.52
CA SER A 202 -6.69 4.24 5.85
C SER A 202 -7.61 3.86 7.01
N GLN A 203 -8.17 4.82 7.75
CA GLN A 203 -8.89 4.57 9.01
C GLN A 203 -10.35 5.05 9.04
N GLU A 204 -10.84 5.68 7.97
CA GLU A 204 -12.21 6.24 7.91
C GLU A 204 -12.98 5.72 6.68
N THR A 205 -14.31 5.76 6.74
CA THR A 205 -15.19 5.40 5.63
C THR A 205 -15.11 6.45 4.52
N CYS A 206 -14.10 6.33 3.67
CA CYS A 206 -13.84 7.24 2.55
C CYS A 206 -14.09 6.55 1.20
N PHE A 207 -14.49 7.33 0.20
CA PHE A 207 -14.69 6.86 -1.17
C PHE A 207 -13.88 7.70 -2.17
N TYR A 208 -12.72 7.18 -2.56
CA TYR A 208 -11.85 7.85 -3.53
C TYR A 208 -12.20 7.46 -4.97
N PHE A 209 -12.45 8.45 -5.83
CA PHE A 209 -12.75 8.27 -7.26
C PHE A 209 -11.98 9.22 -8.20
N GLY A 210 -10.96 9.92 -7.70
CA GLY A 210 -10.17 10.88 -8.50
C GLY A 210 -10.79 12.27 -8.65
N GLU A 211 -11.65 12.68 -7.69
CA GLU A 211 -12.22 14.04 -7.51
C GLU A 211 -13.04 14.65 -8.67
N MET A 212 -12.97 14.10 -9.88
CA MET A 212 -13.54 14.69 -11.08
C MET A 212 -14.85 13.99 -11.48
N PRO A 213 -15.80 14.69 -12.12
CA PRO A 213 -17.03 14.08 -12.64
C PRO A 213 -16.77 12.94 -13.63
N LEU A 214 -15.80 13.14 -14.55
CA LEU A 214 -15.42 12.13 -15.54
C LEU A 214 -14.83 10.87 -14.87
N SER A 215 -13.97 11.05 -13.86
CA SER A 215 -13.39 9.91 -13.15
C SER A 215 -14.44 9.22 -12.31
N LEU A 216 -15.37 9.94 -11.66
CA LEU A 216 -16.50 9.35 -10.95
C LEU A 216 -17.39 8.50 -11.87
N ALA A 217 -17.75 9.02 -13.05
CA ALA A 217 -18.56 8.29 -14.04
C ALA A 217 -17.86 6.99 -14.50
N ALA A 218 -16.54 7.07 -14.74
CA ALA A 218 -15.72 5.90 -15.03
C ALA A 218 -15.59 4.95 -13.84
N CYS A 219 -15.56 5.42 -12.60
CA CYS A 219 -15.45 4.56 -11.43
C CYS A 219 -16.78 3.84 -11.10
N THR A 220 -17.90 4.40 -11.55
CA THR A 220 -19.27 3.92 -11.26
C THR A 220 -19.92 3.11 -12.39
N LYS A 221 -19.17 2.77 -13.45
CA LYS A 221 -19.63 1.96 -14.61
C LYS A 221 -20.65 2.65 -15.52
N GLN A 222 -20.59 3.97 -15.66
CA GLN A 222 -21.55 4.72 -16.45
C GLN A 222 -20.95 5.16 -17.79
N TRP A 223 -20.87 4.22 -18.75
CA TRP A 223 -20.26 4.49 -20.05
C TRP A 223 -21.05 5.52 -20.88
N ASP A 224 -22.37 5.54 -20.72
CA ASP A 224 -23.29 6.52 -21.30
C ASP A 224 -22.99 7.95 -20.83
N VAL A 225 -22.78 8.13 -19.52
CA VAL A 225 -22.38 9.40 -18.93
C VAL A 225 -20.97 9.78 -19.36
N VAL A 226 -20.01 8.84 -19.36
CA VAL A 226 -18.64 9.08 -19.85
C VAL A 226 -18.65 9.55 -21.30
N THR A 227 -19.40 8.88 -22.17
CA THR A 227 -19.51 9.26 -23.59
C THR A 227 -20.10 10.66 -23.73
N TYR A 228 -21.17 10.96 -23.00
CA TYR A 228 -21.78 12.28 -23.01
C TYR A 228 -20.83 13.38 -22.52
N LEU A 229 -20.11 13.16 -21.41
CA LEU A 229 -19.14 14.11 -20.86
C LEU A 229 -17.95 14.36 -21.80
N LEU A 230 -17.60 13.41 -22.67
CA LEU A 230 -16.50 13.54 -23.62
C LEU A 230 -16.92 14.18 -24.96
N GLU A 231 -18.17 13.99 -25.38
CA GLU A 231 -18.67 14.40 -26.70
C GLU A 231 -19.61 15.62 -26.67
N ASN A 232 -19.95 16.14 -25.49
CA ASN A 232 -20.88 17.27 -25.36
C ASN A 232 -20.35 18.55 -26.07
N PRO A 233 -21.24 19.32 -26.72
CA PRO A 233 -20.85 20.50 -27.49
C PRO A 233 -20.52 21.72 -26.61
N HIS A 234 -20.98 21.73 -25.36
CA HIS A 234 -20.84 22.89 -24.45
C HIS A 234 -19.44 22.98 -23.82
N GLN A 235 -19.04 21.95 -23.07
CA GLN A 235 -17.75 21.89 -22.38
C GLN A 235 -17.26 20.44 -22.30
N PRO A 236 -16.46 19.97 -23.27
CA PRO A 236 -15.96 18.60 -23.28
C PRO A 236 -15.00 18.34 -22.13
N ALA A 237 -15.19 17.21 -21.44
CA ALA A 237 -14.31 16.78 -20.38
C ALA A 237 -12.95 16.34 -20.96
N SER A 238 -11.88 16.99 -20.51
CA SER A 238 -10.51 16.57 -20.78
C SER A 238 -10.15 15.25 -20.08
N LEU A 239 -9.72 14.26 -20.87
CA LEU A 239 -9.15 12.99 -20.38
C LEU A 239 -7.79 13.17 -19.66
N GLN A 240 -7.12 14.30 -19.88
CA GLN A 240 -5.84 14.63 -19.27
C GLN A 240 -5.99 15.34 -17.92
N ALA A 241 -7.22 15.69 -17.54
CA ALA A 241 -7.47 16.37 -16.28
C ALA A 241 -7.04 15.48 -15.10
N ALA A 242 -6.41 16.11 -14.12
CA ALA A 242 -5.84 15.46 -12.96
C ALA A 242 -6.41 16.04 -11.66
N ASP A 243 -6.50 15.18 -10.65
CA ASP A 243 -6.99 15.50 -9.31
C ASP A 243 -5.91 16.19 -8.44
N SER A 244 -6.17 16.35 -7.13
CA SER A 244 -5.26 17.02 -6.18
C SER A 244 -3.95 16.29 -5.98
N LEU A 245 -3.94 14.97 -6.23
CA LEU A 245 -2.78 14.10 -6.17
C LEU A 245 -2.07 13.96 -7.53
N GLY A 246 -2.58 14.64 -8.56
CA GLY A 246 -2.12 14.50 -9.94
C GLY A 246 -2.58 13.21 -10.62
N ASN A 247 -3.52 12.48 -10.02
CA ASN A 247 -4.07 11.26 -10.59
C ASN A 247 -5.10 11.62 -11.68
N THR A 248 -4.94 11.01 -12.84
CA THR A 248 -5.94 11.05 -13.93
C THR A 248 -7.05 10.01 -13.71
N ALA A 249 -8.07 9.99 -14.58
CA ALA A 249 -9.12 8.97 -14.54
C ALA A 249 -8.58 7.53 -14.57
N LEU A 250 -7.46 7.28 -15.29
CA LEU A 250 -6.80 5.97 -15.32
C LEU A 250 -6.20 5.59 -13.97
N HIS A 251 -5.59 6.54 -13.27
CA HIS A 251 -5.06 6.30 -11.92
C HIS A 251 -6.20 6.03 -10.93
N ALA A 252 -7.31 6.77 -11.02
CA ALA A 252 -8.48 6.55 -10.18
C ALA A 252 -9.07 5.14 -10.34
N LEU A 253 -9.19 4.65 -11.59
CA LEU A 253 -9.61 3.28 -11.89
C LEU A 253 -8.69 2.24 -11.25
N VAL A 254 -7.36 2.45 -11.32
CA VAL A 254 -6.38 1.57 -10.67
C VAL A 254 -6.53 1.58 -9.15
N MET A 255 -6.84 2.73 -8.54
CA MET A 255 -6.99 2.83 -7.08
C MET A 255 -8.23 2.10 -6.55
N ILE A 256 -9.33 2.11 -7.32
CA ILE A 256 -10.61 1.46 -6.97
C ILE A 256 -10.62 -0.03 -7.32
N ALA A 257 -9.80 -0.46 -8.27
CA ALA A 257 -9.68 -1.87 -8.63
C ALA A 257 -9.41 -2.72 -7.38
N ASP A 258 -10.17 -3.78 -7.19
CA ASP A 258 -9.89 -4.83 -6.20
C ASP A 258 -9.64 -6.16 -6.93
N ASP A 259 -9.27 -7.19 -6.17
CA ASP A 259 -9.01 -8.53 -6.72
C ASP A 259 -10.32 -9.33 -6.94
N SER A 260 -11.51 -8.71 -6.85
CA SER A 260 -12.77 -9.37 -7.19
C SER A 260 -12.93 -9.46 -8.71
N ALA A 261 -13.47 -10.58 -9.19
CA ALA A 261 -13.62 -10.83 -10.62
C ALA A 261 -14.57 -9.80 -11.29
N GLU A 262 -15.67 -9.44 -10.63
CA GLU A 262 -16.67 -8.50 -11.16
C GLU A 262 -16.11 -7.08 -11.30
N ASN A 263 -15.42 -6.58 -10.28
CA ASN A 263 -14.79 -5.26 -10.31
C ASN A 263 -13.63 -5.25 -11.32
N THR A 264 -12.83 -6.32 -11.38
CA THR A 264 -11.74 -6.45 -12.35
C THR A 264 -12.26 -6.37 -13.78
N GLU A 265 -13.28 -7.15 -14.14
CA GLU A 265 -13.88 -7.11 -15.48
C GLU A 265 -14.47 -5.74 -15.80
N MET A 266 -15.10 -5.11 -14.82
CA MET A 266 -15.64 -3.75 -14.95
C MET A 266 -14.52 -2.72 -15.23
N VAL A 267 -13.47 -2.71 -14.40
CA VAL A 267 -12.36 -1.74 -14.49
C VAL A 267 -11.59 -1.94 -15.78
N THR A 268 -11.28 -3.17 -16.16
CA THR A 268 -10.56 -3.48 -17.42
C THR A 268 -11.34 -3.00 -18.64
N ARG A 269 -12.65 -3.27 -18.72
CA ARG A 269 -13.50 -2.78 -19.82
C ARG A 269 -13.53 -1.26 -19.90
N MET A 270 -13.65 -0.57 -18.76
CA MET A 270 -13.67 0.90 -18.75
C MET A 270 -12.32 1.52 -19.03
N TYR A 271 -11.24 0.93 -18.52
CA TYR A 271 -9.88 1.35 -18.80
C TYR A 271 -9.60 1.28 -20.31
N ASP A 272 -9.97 0.16 -20.95
CA ASP A 272 -9.82 0.00 -22.40
C ASP A 272 -10.71 0.96 -23.20
N GLY A 273 -11.96 1.15 -22.76
CA GLY A 273 -12.89 2.11 -23.38
C GLY A 273 -12.36 3.54 -23.34
N LEU A 274 -11.86 3.99 -22.18
CA LEU A 274 -11.26 5.32 -22.02
C LEU A 274 -10.01 5.50 -22.89
N LEU A 275 -9.18 4.47 -23.02
CA LEU A 275 -8.03 4.52 -23.91
C LEU A 275 -8.44 4.63 -25.39
N GLN A 276 -9.44 3.88 -25.82
CA GLN A 276 -9.97 3.98 -27.18
C GLN A 276 -10.60 5.35 -27.45
N ALA A 277 -11.37 5.88 -26.49
CA ALA A 277 -11.92 7.24 -26.56
C ALA A 277 -10.79 8.28 -26.62
N GLY A 278 -9.74 8.11 -25.83
CA GLY A 278 -8.54 8.95 -25.85
C GLY A 278 -7.80 8.92 -27.18
N ALA A 279 -7.62 7.75 -27.80
CA ALA A 279 -7.03 7.64 -29.12
C ALA A 279 -7.87 8.34 -30.20
N ARG A 280 -9.20 8.33 -30.07
CA ARG A 280 -10.11 9.00 -31.00
C ARG A 280 -10.13 10.52 -30.81
N LEU A 281 -10.18 11.00 -29.57
CA LEU A 281 -10.36 12.43 -29.23
C LEU A 281 -9.03 13.18 -29.12
N CYS A 282 -7.96 12.52 -28.67
CA CYS A 282 -6.66 13.10 -28.38
C CYS A 282 -5.51 12.19 -28.89
N PRO A 283 -5.38 11.97 -30.20
CA PRO A 283 -4.42 11.01 -30.78
C PRO A 283 -2.95 11.35 -30.50
N THR A 284 -2.62 12.61 -30.23
CA THR A 284 -1.26 13.09 -29.97
C THR A 284 -0.77 12.79 -28.55
N VAL A 285 -1.67 12.51 -27.60
CA VAL A 285 -1.34 12.37 -26.18
C VAL A 285 -1.42 10.91 -25.75
N GLN A 286 -0.31 10.38 -25.24
CA GLN A 286 -0.25 9.06 -24.64
C GLN A 286 -0.74 9.11 -23.19
N LEU A 287 -2.03 8.81 -22.98
CA LEU A 287 -2.67 8.91 -21.65
C LEU A 287 -1.99 8.06 -20.57
N GLU A 288 -1.38 6.93 -20.93
CA GLU A 288 -0.68 6.06 -19.98
C GLU A 288 0.67 6.62 -19.51
N ASP A 289 1.25 7.57 -20.23
CA ASP A 289 2.57 8.13 -19.93
C ASP A 289 2.49 9.36 -19.03
N ILE A 290 1.28 9.86 -18.76
CA ILE A 290 1.04 10.98 -17.82
C ILE A 290 1.31 10.48 -16.39
N PRO A 291 2.30 11.04 -15.68
CA PRO A 291 2.58 10.66 -14.30
C PRO A 291 1.74 11.50 -13.31
N ASN A 292 1.51 10.96 -12.12
CA ASN A 292 0.99 11.71 -10.99
C ASN A 292 2.06 12.55 -10.27
N LEU A 293 1.71 13.25 -9.18
CA LEU A 293 2.66 14.07 -8.41
C LEU A 293 3.80 13.25 -7.77
N GLN A 294 3.65 11.93 -7.64
CA GLN A 294 4.70 11.02 -7.17
C GLN A 294 5.60 10.50 -8.31
N GLY A 295 5.38 10.93 -9.56
CA GLY A 295 6.11 10.44 -10.72
C GLY A 295 5.70 9.02 -11.16
N LEU A 296 4.53 8.55 -10.73
CA LEU A 296 4.02 7.21 -11.06
C LEU A 296 3.01 7.32 -12.21
N THR A 297 3.18 6.50 -13.24
CA THR A 297 2.16 6.26 -14.28
C THR A 297 1.10 5.28 -13.76
N PRO A 298 -0.06 5.10 -14.43
CA PRO A 298 -1.07 4.15 -13.99
C PRO A 298 -0.53 2.72 -13.81
N LEU A 299 0.40 2.30 -14.68
CA LEU A 299 1.10 1.02 -14.57
C LEU A 299 1.98 0.95 -13.31
N LYS A 300 2.77 1.99 -13.04
CA LYS A 300 3.63 2.07 -11.85
C LYS A 300 2.81 2.16 -10.56
N LEU A 301 1.65 2.82 -10.59
CA LEU A 301 0.72 2.91 -9.47
C LEU A 301 0.09 1.53 -9.18
N ALA A 302 -0.36 0.80 -10.21
CA ALA A 302 -0.88 -0.56 -10.06
C ALA A 302 0.17 -1.48 -9.43
N ALA A 303 1.43 -1.32 -9.85
CA ALA A 303 2.57 -2.03 -9.29
C ALA A 303 2.82 -1.72 -7.80
N LYS A 304 2.69 -0.45 -7.40
CA LYS A 304 2.92 0.02 -6.03
C LYS A 304 1.81 -0.43 -5.08
N GLU A 305 0.55 -0.24 -5.46
CA GLU A 305 -0.62 -0.60 -4.65
C GLU A 305 -0.87 -2.11 -4.61
N GLY A 306 -0.24 -2.88 -5.49
CA GLY A 306 -0.35 -4.34 -5.52
C GLY A 306 -1.60 -4.86 -6.20
N LYS A 307 -2.14 -4.14 -7.20
CA LYS A 307 -3.35 -4.51 -7.93
C LYS A 307 -3.01 -5.47 -9.06
N ILE A 308 -3.13 -6.77 -8.81
CA ILE A 308 -2.55 -7.82 -9.67
C ILE A 308 -3.28 -7.91 -11.02
N GLU A 309 -4.61 -7.96 -11.00
CA GLU A 309 -5.38 -8.24 -12.21
C GLU A 309 -5.36 -7.08 -13.21
N ILE A 310 -5.47 -5.83 -12.73
CA ILE A 310 -5.31 -4.66 -13.61
C ILE A 310 -3.88 -4.54 -14.14
N LEU A 311 -2.86 -4.85 -13.32
CA LEU A 311 -1.47 -4.89 -13.78
C LEU A 311 -1.29 -5.95 -14.87
N ARG A 312 -1.86 -7.14 -14.67
CA ARG A 312 -1.85 -8.23 -15.65
C ARG A 312 -2.52 -7.80 -16.95
N HIS A 313 -3.71 -7.19 -16.86
CA HIS A 313 -4.44 -6.69 -18.02
C HIS A 313 -3.61 -5.67 -18.80
N ILE A 314 -3.06 -4.64 -18.15
CA ILE A 314 -2.24 -3.63 -18.83
C ILE A 314 -1.03 -4.27 -19.53
N LEU A 315 -0.30 -5.17 -18.84
CA LEU A 315 0.89 -5.83 -19.42
C LEU A 315 0.59 -6.77 -20.59
N GLN A 316 -0.58 -7.43 -20.57
CA GLN A 316 -0.97 -8.44 -21.56
C GLN A 316 -2.00 -7.91 -22.58
N ARG A 317 -2.28 -6.61 -22.56
CA ARG A 317 -3.32 -5.99 -23.39
C ARG A 317 -3.00 -6.12 -24.87
N GLU A 318 -4.02 -6.57 -25.61
CA GLU A 318 -4.01 -6.72 -27.06
C GLU A 318 -5.23 -6.01 -27.66
N PHE A 319 -4.99 -5.00 -28.51
CA PHE A 319 -6.06 -4.33 -29.26
C PHE A 319 -6.06 -4.76 -30.72
N LEU A 320 -7.23 -5.15 -31.22
CA LEU A 320 -7.46 -5.45 -32.63
C LEU A 320 -8.01 -4.18 -33.33
N GLY A 321 -7.38 -3.75 -34.43
CA GLY A 321 -7.87 -2.66 -35.28
C GLY A 321 -7.06 -1.35 -35.19
N PRO A 322 -7.70 -0.17 -35.34
CA PRO A 322 -6.99 1.11 -35.50
C PRO A 322 -6.22 1.57 -34.25
N CYS A 323 -6.56 1.03 -33.08
CA CYS A 323 -5.90 1.31 -31.80
C CYS A 323 -4.73 0.34 -31.48
N GLN A 324 -4.15 -0.33 -32.48
CA GLN A 324 -3.02 -1.25 -32.30
C GLN A 324 -1.81 -0.61 -31.59
N SER A 325 -1.59 0.70 -31.76
CA SER A 325 -0.54 1.43 -31.06
C SER A 325 -0.75 1.48 -29.54
N LEU A 326 -1.94 1.23 -29.01
CA LEU A 326 -2.17 1.17 -27.56
C LEU A 326 -1.89 -0.22 -26.98
N SER A 327 -1.63 -1.21 -27.83
CA SER A 327 -1.32 -2.58 -27.42
C SER A 327 0.05 -2.66 -26.74
N ARG A 328 0.18 -3.55 -25.75
CA ARG A 328 1.47 -3.89 -25.13
C ARG A 328 1.93 -5.30 -25.46
N LYS A 329 1.00 -6.16 -25.87
CA LYS A 329 1.27 -7.49 -26.41
C LYS A 329 1.03 -7.49 -27.92
N PHE A 330 1.99 -7.98 -28.68
CA PHE A 330 1.87 -8.14 -30.13
C PHE A 330 2.24 -9.57 -30.53
N THR A 331 1.59 -10.14 -31.54
CA THR A 331 2.01 -11.42 -32.12
C THR A 331 3.00 -11.17 -33.26
N GLU A 332 4.26 -11.58 -33.12
CA GLU A 332 5.27 -11.44 -34.17
C GLU A 332 4.99 -12.42 -35.31
N TRP A 333 4.76 -13.68 -34.96
CA TRP A 333 4.35 -14.72 -35.89
C TRP A 333 3.69 -15.87 -35.13
N SER A 334 2.83 -16.60 -35.83
CA SER A 334 2.22 -17.84 -35.37
C SER A 334 2.38 -18.91 -36.44
N TYR A 335 2.91 -20.07 -36.06
CA TYR A 335 3.00 -21.25 -36.91
C TYR A 335 2.27 -22.40 -36.24
N GLY A 336 1.03 -22.65 -36.68
CA GLY A 336 0.12 -23.61 -36.06
C GLY A 336 -0.02 -23.34 -34.55
N PRO A 337 0.39 -24.28 -33.68
CA PRO A 337 0.29 -24.12 -32.23
C PRO A 337 1.32 -23.15 -31.62
N VAL A 338 2.45 -22.92 -32.29
CA VAL A 338 3.55 -22.12 -31.73
C VAL A 338 3.33 -20.66 -32.11
N ARG A 339 3.25 -19.79 -31.10
CA ARG A 339 3.17 -18.33 -31.31
C ARG A 339 4.32 -17.63 -30.61
N VAL A 340 4.88 -16.60 -31.23
CA VAL A 340 5.82 -15.70 -30.56
C VAL A 340 5.13 -14.38 -30.28
N SER A 341 4.99 -14.07 -29.00
CA SER A 341 4.45 -12.80 -28.53
C SER A 341 5.60 -11.84 -28.16
N LEU A 342 5.45 -10.58 -28.54
CA LEU A 342 6.29 -9.45 -28.17
C LEU A 342 5.60 -8.68 -27.05
N TYR A 343 6.32 -8.46 -25.96
CA TYR A 343 5.85 -7.64 -24.84
C TYR A 343 6.62 -6.33 -24.78
N ASP A 344 5.92 -5.20 -24.73
CA ASP A 344 6.53 -3.87 -24.54
C ASP A 344 7.16 -3.75 -23.15
N LEU A 345 8.43 -3.30 -23.12
CA LEU A 345 9.22 -3.15 -21.90
C LEU A 345 9.25 -1.71 -21.37
N ALA A 346 8.57 -0.76 -22.01
CA ALA A 346 8.48 0.62 -21.54
C ALA A 346 7.97 0.70 -20.09
N SER A 347 8.69 1.44 -19.22
CA SER A 347 8.47 1.51 -17.76
C SER A 347 8.65 0.21 -16.97
N VAL A 348 8.88 -0.93 -17.62
CA VAL A 348 9.03 -2.24 -16.97
C VAL A 348 10.49 -2.59 -16.72
N ASP A 349 11.36 -2.38 -17.70
CA ASP A 349 12.78 -2.73 -17.59
C ASP A 349 13.50 -1.83 -16.56
N SER A 350 14.44 -2.41 -15.81
CA SER A 350 15.22 -1.72 -14.77
C SER A 350 16.19 -0.67 -15.32
N TRP A 351 16.31 -0.55 -16.65
CA TRP A 351 17.05 0.52 -17.30
C TRP A 351 16.47 1.90 -16.98
N GLU A 352 15.15 2.00 -16.84
CA GLU A 352 14.47 3.24 -16.43
C GLU A 352 14.47 3.39 -14.91
N GLU A 353 14.59 4.63 -14.42
CA GLU A 353 14.44 4.93 -12.99
C GLU A 353 12.99 4.71 -12.55
N ASN A 354 12.80 4.19 -11.33
CA ASN A 354 11.49 3.82 -10.80
C ASN A 354 10.74 2.88 -11.76
N SER A 355 11.45 1.87 -12.26
CA SER A 355 10.85 0.82 -13.10
C SER A 355 9.81 0.03 -12.31
N VAL A 356 8.87 -0.62 -13.00
CA VAL A 356 7.89 -1.52 -12.38
C VAL A 356 8.58 -2.62 -11.56
N LEU A 357 9.71 -3.15 -12.04
CA LEU A 357 10.49 -4.14 -11.30
C LEU A 357 11.04 -3.60 -9.97
N GLU A 358 11.61 -2.38 -9.97
CA GLU A 358 12.11 -1.73 -8.76
C GLU A 358 10.97 -1.35 -7.80
N ILE A 359 9.82 -0.92 -8.33
CA ILE A 359 8.64 -0.60 -7.51
C ILE A 359 8.12 -1.86 -6.83
N ILE A 360 7.94 -2.98 -7.55
CA ILE A 360 7.48 -4.25 -6.96
C ILE A 360 8.50 -4.78 -5.93
N ALA A 361 9.80 -4.59 -6.18
CA ALA A 361 10.86 -5.10 -5.31
C ALA A 361 11.09 -4.26 -4.04
N PHE A 362 10.99 -2.93 -4.09
CA PHE A 362 11.41 -2.07 -2.98
C PHE A 362 10.29 -1.18 -2.44
N HIS A 363 9.34 -0.75 -3.28
CA HIS A 363 8.34 0.26 -2.91
C HIS A 363 6.94 -0.30 -2.66
N CYS A 364 6.65 -1.53 -3.11
CA CYS A 364 5.37 -2.17 -2.89
C CYS A 364 5.26 -2.74 -1.46
N GLN A 365 4.24 -2.28 -0.74
CA GLN A 365 3.91 -2.72 0.64
C GLN A 365 2.80 -3.78 0.68
N SER A 366 2.21 -4.15 -0.46
CA SER A 366 1.15 -5.16 -0.52
C SER A 366 1.67 -6.56 -0.13
N PRO A 367 0.93 -7.35 0.67
CA PRO A 367 1.33 -8.72 1.03
C PRO A 367 1.41 -9.64 -0.20
N HIS A 368 0.64 -9.35 -1.26
CA HIS A 368 0.55 -10.17 -2.47
C HIS A 368 1.54 -9.78 -3.58
N ARG A 369 2.50 -8.88 -3.31
CA ARG A 369 3.53 -8.46 -4.29
C ARG A 369 4.32 -9.59 -4.94
N HIS A 370 4.46 -10.72 -4.24
CA HIS A 370 5.15 -11.91 -4.75
C HIS A 370 4.40 -12.56 -5.94
N ARG A 371 3.08 -12.43 -6.00
CA ARG A 371 2.27 -12.94 -7.13
C ARG A 371 2.45 -12.10 -8.39
N MET A 372 2.73 -10.80 -8.26
CA MET A 372 2.95 -9.90 -9.40
C MET A 372 4.19 -10.29 -10.21
N VAL A 373 5.25 -10.75 -9.54
CA VAL A 373 6.51 -11.18 -10.19
C VAL A 373 6.33 -12.43 -11.06
N VAL A 374 5.32 -13.25 -10.76
CA VAL A 374 4.98 -14.45 -11.52
C VAL A 374 4.33 -14.12 -12.86
N LEU A 375 3.73 -12.93 -12.98
CA LEU A 375 3.06 -12.50 -14.20
C LEU A 375 4.02 -12.49 -15.39
N GLU A 376 3.46 -12.75 -16.57
CA GLU A 376 4.15 -12.60 -17.83
C GLU A 376 3.90 -11.17 -18.34
N PRO A 377 4.93 -10.39 -18.72
CA PRO A 377 6.29 -10.81 -19.11
C PRO A 377 7.35 -10.86 -17.99
N LEU A 378 7.05 -10.37 -16.79
CA LEU A 378 8.03 -10.16 -15.71
C LEU A 378 8.81 -11.42 -15.35
N ASN A 379 8.15 -12.56 -15.20
CA ASN A 379 8.79 -13.82 -14.82
C ASN A 379 9.86 -14.27 -15.84
N LYS A 380 9.56 -14.15 -17.14
CA LYS A 380 10.50 -14.54 -18.22
C LYS A 380 11.62 -13.51 -18.38
N LEU A 381 11.31 -12.23 -18.25
CA LEU A 381 12.31 -11.15 -18.26
C LEU A 381 13.34 -11.32 -17.13
N LEU A 382 12.86 -11.55 -15.90
CA LEU A 382 13.72 -11.79 -14.74
C LEU A 382 14.53 -13.09 -14.89
N GLN A 383 13.96 -14.12 -15.50
CA GLN A 383 14.69 -15.35 -15.78
C GLN A 383 15.81 -15.12 -16.81
N ALA A 384 15.57 -14.33 -17.86
CA ALA A 384 16.58 -13.98 -18.86
C ALA A 384 17.72 -13.17 -18.22
N LYS A 385 17.39 -12.17 -17.39
CA LYS A 385 18.38 -11.38 -16.62
C LYS A 385 19.17 -12.24 -15.65
N TRP A 386 18.50 -13.15 -14.93
CA TRP A 386 19.17 -14.09 -14.04
C TRP A 386 20.22 -14.91 -14.78
N ASN A 387 19.90 -15.49 -15.94
CA ASN A 387 20.82 -16.32 -16.70
C ASN A 387 22.12 -15.57 -17.09
N LEU A 388 22.03 -14.26 -17.37
CA LEU A 388 23.19 -13.41 -17.64
C LEU A 388 24.02 -13.11 -16.37
N LEU A 389 23.37 -13.10 -15.20
CA LEU A 389 23.97 -12.73 -13.91
C LEU A 389 24.45 -13.92 -13.08
N ILE A 390 24.11 -15.17 -13.45
CA ILE A 390 24.61 -16.40 -12.79
C ILE A 390 26.12 -16.37 -12.50
N PRO A 391 27.02 -16.05 -13.46
CA PRO A 391 28.46 -16.08 -13.20
C PRO A 391 28.88 -15.09 -12.10
N ARG A 392 28.20 -13.95 -11.99
CA ARG A 392 28.45 -12.96 -10.92
C ARG A 392 27.93 -13.44 -9.58
N PHE A 393 26.76 -14.07 -9.57
CA PHE A 393 26.20 -14.63 -8.34
C PHE A 393 27.11 -15.72 -7.79
N LEU A 394 27.62 -16.60 -8.66
CA LEU A 394 28.56 -17.64 -8.29
C LEU A 394 29.90 -17.05 -7.81
N PHE A 395 30.42 -16.02 -8.47
CA PHE A 395 31.62 -15.31 -8.02
C PHE A 395 31.44 -14.71 -6.62
N ASN A 396 30.31 -14.03 -6.36
CA ASN A 396 29.97 -13.52 -5.03
C ASN A 396 29.89 -14.61 -3.97
N PHE A 397 29.27 -15.74 -4.32
CA PHE A 397 29.19 -16.91 -3.44
C PHE A 397 30.58 -17.45 -3.10
N LEU A 398 31.46 -17.60 -4.10
CA LEU A 398 32.82 -18.07 -3.89
C LEU A 398 33.62 -17.10 -3.02
N CYS A 399 33.56 -15.80 -3.28
CA CYS A 399 34.22 -14.78 -2.46
C CYS A 399 33.73 -14.81 -1.01
N TYR A 400 32.42 -14.99 -0.79
CA TYR A 400 31.86 -15.08 0.55
C TYR A 400 32.26 -16.39 1.24
N LEU A 401 32.25 -17.52 0.53
CA LEU A 401 32.69 -18.80 1.07
C LEU A 401 34.17 -18.77 1.48
N THR A 402 35.03 -18.18 0.64
CA THR A 402 36.45 -18.00 0.97
C THR A 402 36.61 -17.10 2.20
N TYR A 403 35.79 -16.05 2.30
CA TYR A 403 35.80 -15.15 3.43
C TYR A 403 35.43 -15.87 4.74
N VAL A 404 34.32 -16.62 4.76
CA VAL A 404 33.90 -17.37 5.96
C VAL A 404 34.92 -18.47 6.31
N SER A 405 35.53 -19.11 5.32
CA SER A 405 36.58 -20.11 5.55
C SER A 405 37.83 -19.50 6.18
N ILE A 406 38.31 -18.35 5.69
CA ILE A 406 39.43 -17.62 6.30
C ILE A 406 39.06 -17.20 7.72
N PHE A 407 37.85 -16.68 7.93
CA PHE A 407 37.39 -16.27 9.26
C PHE A 407 37.33 -17.44 10.25
N THR A 408 36.92 -18.62 9.79
CA THR A 408 36.95 -19.86 10.58
C THR A 408 38.38 -20.26 10.93
N ALA A 409 39.31 -20.18 9.98
CA ALA A 409 40.71 -20.50 10.23
C ALA A 409 41.35 -19.54 11.26
N VAL A 410 41.09 -18.23 11.15
CA VAL A 410 41.60 -17.21 12.08
C VAL A 410 41.09 -17.46 13.50
N THR A 411 39.78 -17.70 13.64
CA THR A 411 39.16 -17.95 14.96
C THR A 411 39.59 -19.28 15.57
N TYR A 412 39.77 -20.32 14.76
CA TYR A 412 40.22 -21.63 15.21
C TYR A 412 41.69 -21.64 15.66
N HIS A 413 42.58 -20.96 14.92
CA HIS A 413 44.00 -20.87 15.24
C HIS A 413 44.34 -19.79 16.26
N GLN A 414 43.35 -19.11 16.81
CA GLN A 414 43.58 -18.10 17.84
C GLN A 414 44.13 -18.80 19.09
N PRO A 415 45.39 -18.52 19.51
CA PRO A 415 45.90 -19.09 20.74
C PRO A 415 45.01 -18.60 21.88
N ALA A 416 44.49 -19.54 22.68
CA ALA A 416 43.89 -19.21 23.96
C ALA A 416 45.02 -18.61 24.80
N LEU A 417 45.14 -17.28 24.74
CA LEU A 417 46.14 -16.52 25.47
C LEU A 417 45.73 -16.61 26.94
N ASP A 418 46.18 -17.67 27.61
CA ASP A 418 46.51 -17.54 29.01
C ASP A 418 47.53 -16.40 29.10
N LYS A 419 47.27 -15.47 30.00
CA LYS A 419 47.98 -14.21 30.20
C LYS A 419 49.47 -14.36 29.91
N ASP A 420 49.94 -13.82 28.80
CA ASP A 420 51.21 -13.09 28.68
C ASP A 420 51.35 -12.53 27.27
N PHE A 421 51.62 -11.23 27.20
CA PHE A 421 51.85 -10.48 25.97
C PHE A 421 53.00 -11.09 25.16
N LEU A 422 52.75 -11.35 23.87
CA LEU A 422 53.71 -11.85 22.89
C LEU A 422 54.97 -10.94 22.80
N PRO A 423 56.19 -11.50 22.94
CA PRO A 423 57.38 -10.86 22.40
C PRO A 423 57.36 -11.01 20.87
N LEU A 424 57.60 -9.88 20.20
CA LEU A 424 57.63 -9.76 18.75
C LEU A 424 58.86 -10.48 18.19
N GLU A 425 58.71 -11.73 17.73
CA GLU A 425 59.73 -12.39 16.90
C GLU A 425 59.08 -12.98 15.64
N GLY A 426 59.57 -12.49 14.49
CA GLY A 426 58.94 -12.64 13.18
C GLY A 426 59.06 -14.06 12.63
N THR A 427 57.93 -14.76 12.53
CA THR A 427 57.80 -15.97 11.72
C THR A 427 56.66 -15.75 10.72
N ALA A 428 56.87 -16.13 9.45
CA ALA A 428 56.03 -15.81 8.29
C ALA A 428 54.52 -16.18 8.39
N GLY A 429 54.10 -16.91 9.44
CA GLY A 429 52.69 -17.14 9.77
C GLY A 429 51.95 -15.89 10.29
N ASN A 430 52.63 -14.98 10.99
CA ASN A 430 52.00 -13.77 11.53
C ASN A 430 51.59 -12.78 10.44
N SER A 431 52.29 -12.75 9.30
CA SER A 431 51.97 -11.89 8.16
C SER A 431 50.69 -12.34 7.43
N VAL A 432 50.44 -13.65 7.39
CA VAL A 432 49.22 -14.23 6.78
C VAL A 432 48.01 -14.02 7.69
N LEU A 433 48.21 -14.11 9.01
CA LEU A 433 47.19 -13.80 10.00
C LEU A 433 46.82 -12.30 9.97
N LEU A 434 47.80 -11.41 9.93
CA LEU A 434 47.61 -9.96 9.82
C LEU A 434 46.92 -9.57 8.50
N LEU A 435 47.28 -10.23 7.39
CA LEU A 435 46.60 -10.05 6.09
C LEU A 435 45.15 -10.54 6.13
N GLY A 436 44.89 -11.65 6.84
CA GLY A 436 43.55 -12.12 7.17
C GLY A 436 42.75 -11.08 7.96
N HIS A 437 43.34 -10.46 8.98
CA HIS A 437 42.69 -9.39 9.75
C HIS A 437 42.42 -8.11 8.93
N ILE A 438 43.28 -7.78 7.96
CA ILE A 438 43.08 -6.64 7.06
C ILE A 438 41.97 -6.92 6.03
N LEU A 439 41.84 -8.16 5.53
CA LEU A 439 40.77 -8.56 4.62
C LEU A 439 39.38 -8.54 5.31
N MET A 440 39.34 -8.75 6.63
CA MET A 440 38.13 -8.70 7.47
C MET A 440 37.56 -7.29 7.67
N LEU A 441 38.34 -6.25 7.35
CA LEU A 441 38.02 -4.84 7.61
C LEU A 441 36.90 -4.28 6.70
N LEU A 442 36.48 -5.02 5.67
CA LEU A 442 35.56 -4.51 4.64
C LEU A 442 34.05 -4.82 4.85
N VAL A 443 33.64 -5.46 5.96
CA VAL A 443 32.20 -5.64 6.33
C VAL A 443 31.88 -5.12 7.77
N GLY A 444 32.80 -4.34 8.33
CA GLY A 444 32.52 -2.99 8.82
C GLY A 444 31.87 -2.72 10.18
N ALA A 445 30.81 -3.42 10.63
CA ALA A 445 30.03 -2.94 11.80
C ALA A 445 30.05 -3.90 13.01
N ASN A 446 29.60 -5.15 12.83
CA ASN A 446 29.60 -6.14 13.92
C ASN A 446 31.02 -6.63 14.26
N ILE A 447 31.88 -6.76 13.25
CA ILE A 447 33.29 -7.07 13.43
C ILE A 447 34.00 -5.88 14.04
N LEU A 448 33.67 -4.63 13.67
CA LEU A 448 34.28 -3.44 14.25
C LEU A 448 34.03 -3.36 15.76
N MET A 449 32.83 -3.69 16.24
CA MET A 449 32.55 -3.76 17.68
C MET A 449 33.40 -4.83 18.38
N GLY A 450 33.49 -6.04 17.81
CA GLY A 450 34.34 -7.12 18.35
C GLY A 450 35.85 -6.82 18.29
N GLN A 451 36.30 -6.13 17.23
CA GLN A 451 37.70 -5.73 17.05
C GLN A 451 38.06 -4.56 17.97
N VAL A 452 37.17 -3.59 18.20
CA VAL A 452 37.34 -2.52 19.20
C VAL A 452 37.44 -3.11 20.60
N LEU A 453 36.63 -4.11 20.93
CA LEU A 453 36.71 -4.84 22.20
C LEU A 453 38.01 -5.66 22.33
N CYS A 454 38.50 -6.22 21.22
CA CYS A 454 39.81 -6.89 21.14
C CYS A 454 40.96 -5.89 21.36
N PHE A 455 40.90 -4.71 20.73
CA PHE A 455 41.85 -3.61 20.94
C PHE A 455 41.86 -3.08 22.37
N LEU A 456 40.72 -3.12 23.07
CA LEU A 456 40.60 -2.76 24.47
C LEU A 456 41.00 -3.88 25.44
N ALA A 457 41.47 -5.03 24.93
CA ALA A 457 41.84 -6.22 25.69
C ALA A 457 40.74 -6.72 26.66
N ILE A 458 39.47 -6.55 26.26
CA ILE A 458 38.31 -6.96 27.07
C ILE A 458 37.98 -8.42 26.74
N GLU A 459 38.04 -9.32 27.74
CA GLU A 459 37.82 -10.78 27.59
C GLU A 459 36.52 -11.17 26.84
N TRP A 460 35.52 -10.29 26.83
CA TRP A 460 34.26 -10.44 26.10
C TRP A 460 34.36 -10.42 24.57
N TYR A 461 35.54 -10.15 23.98
CA TYR A 461 35.70 -10.17 22.53
C TYR A 461 35.54 -11.59 21.95
N LEU A 462 35.98 -12.64 22.66
CA LEU A 462 36.02 -14.02 22.13
C LEU A 462 34.60 -14.61 21.92
N PRO A 463 33.65 -14.52 22.87
CA PRO A 463 32.27 -14.95 22.64
C PRO A 463 31.60 -14.19 21.48
N LEU A 464 31.80 -12.87 21.38
CA LEU A 464 31.24 -12.06 20.29
C LEU A 464 31.81 -12.47 18.93
N LEU A 465 33.10 -12.80 18.88
CA LEU A 465 33.76 -13.31 17.68
C LEU A 465 33.16 -14.65 17.24
N VAL A 466 33.00 -15.59 18.16
CA VAL A 466 32.38 -16.91 17.89
C VAL A 466 30.91 -16.77 17.47
N CYS A 467 30.14 -15.90 18.11
CA CYS A 467 28.77 -15.59 17.69
C CYS A 467 28.72 -15.02 16.27
N SER A 468 29.64 -14.12 15.92
CA SER A 468 29.71 -13.57 14.56
C SER A 468 30.11 -14.62 13.52
N LEU A 469 30.95 -15.59 13.88
CA LEU A 469 31.31 -16.73 13.02
C LEU A 469 30.12 -17.62 12.76
N ALA A 470 29.38 -17.99 13.81
CA ALA A 470 28.16 -18.78 13.69
C ALA A 470 27.14 -18.08 12.78
N LEU A 471 26.92 -16.77 12.97
CA LEU A 471 26.06 -15.96 12.10
C LEU A 471 26.58 -15.90 10.66
N GLY A 472 27.89 -15.83 10.44
CA GLY A 472 28.51 -15.87 9.11
C GLY A 472 28.20 -17.17 8.36
N TRP A 473 28.32 -18.32 9.03
CA TRP A 473 27.95 -19.61 8.44
C TRP A 473 26.44 -19.72 8.17
N VAL A 474 25.58 -19.23 9.08
CA VAL A 474 24.13 -19.17 8.85
C VAL A 474 23.78 -18.27 7.66
N ASN A 475 24.49 -17.15 7.48
CA ASN A 475 24.29 -16.24 6.35
C ASN A 475 24.68 -16.86 5.00
N LEU A 476 25.43 -17.97 4.97
CA LEU A 476 25.68 -18.74 3.75
C LEU A 476 24.37 -19.26 3.14
N LEU A 477 23.33 -19.47 3.96
CA LEU A 477 21.99 -19.85 3.50
C LEU A 477 21.38 -18.83 2.53
N TYR A 478 21.82 -17.57 2.55
CA TYR A 478 21.39 -16.57 1.56
C TYR A 478 21.69 -17.01 0.12
N TYR A 479 22.87 -17.59 -0.13
CA TYR A 479 23.29 -17.98 -1.47
C TYR A 479 22.57 -19.23 -2.01
N THR A 480 21.89 -19.98 -1.14
CA THR A 480 21.05 -21.12 -1.57
C THR A 480 19.88 -20.70 -2.46
N ARG A 481 19.50 -19.40 -2.44
CA ARG A 481 18.45 -18.81 -3.28
C ARG A 481 18.71 -18.95 -4.79
N GLY A 482 19.96 -19.12 -5.21
CA GLY A 482 20.32 -19.27 -6.62
C GLY A 482 19.82 -20.57 -7.26
N LEU A 483 19.61 -21.61 -6.45
CA LEU A 483 19.08 -22.90 -6.88
C LEU A 483 17.58 -22.97 -6.61
N GLN A 484 16.81 -23.54 -7.55
CA GLN A 484 15.35 -23.61 -7.41
C GLN A 484 14.91 -24.49 -6.24
N HIS A 485 15.42 -25.72 -6.16
CA HIS A 485 15.01 -26.66 -5.11
C HIS A 485 15.41 -26.13 -3.74
N THR A 486 16.69 -25.84 -3.53
CA THR A 486 17.21 -25.36 -2.23
C THR A 486 16.67 -23.99 -1.84
N GLY A 487 16.44 -23.09 -2.80
CA GLY A 487 15.90 -21.76 -2.55
C GLY A 487 14.46 -21.78 -2.01
N ILE A 488 13.61 -22.69 -2.51
CA ILE A 488 12.24 -22.87 -2.02
C ILE A 488 12.26 -23.31 -0.54
N TYR A 489 13.09 -24.30 -0.20
CA TYR A 489 13.23 -24.74 1.20
C TYR A 489 13.80 -23.64 2.11
N SER A 490 14.75 -22.84 1.61
CA SER A 490 15.30 -21.70 2.36
C SER A 490 14.21 -20.67 2.71
N VAL A 491 13.29 -20.37 1.78
CA VAL A 491 12.12 -19.51 2.04
C VAL A 491 11.18 -20.13 3.08
N MET A 492 10.94 -21.44 3.00
CA MET A 492 10.12 -22.16 3.99
C MET A 492 10.72 -22.03 5.39
N ILE A 493 12.01 -22.33 5.54
CA ILE A 493 12.75 -22.23 6.80
C ILE A 493 12.68 -20.80 7.36
N GLN A 494 12.93 -19.78 6.54
CA GLN A 494 12.86 -18.38 6.98
C GLN A 494 11.48 -17.99 7.51
N LYS A 495 10.39 -18.41 6.83
CA LYS A 495 9.02 -18.13 7.27
C LYS A 495 8.65 -18.86 8.55
N VAL A 496 8.97 -20.15 8.64
CA VAL A 496 8.70 -20.98 9.82
C VAL A 496 9.45 -20.42 11.04
N ILE A 497 10.72 -20.06 10.88
CA ILE A 497 11.50 -19.47 11.98
C ILE A 497 10.93 -18.11 12.39
N LEU A 498 10.73 -17.17 11.46
CA LEU A 498 10.39 -15.80 11.86
C LEU A 498 8.98 -15.66 12.44
N ARG A 499 7.99 -16.34 11.86
CA ARG A 499 6.59 -16.18 12.27
C ARG A 499 6.22 -17.10 13.42
N ASP A 500 6.70 -18.34 13.37
CA ASP A 500 6.16 -19.41 14.19
C ASP A 500 7.06 -19.71 15.40
N LEU A 501 8.39 -19.67 15.24
CA LEU A 501 9.33 -19.82 16.35
C LEU A 501 9.21 -18.67 17.36
N LEU A 502 8.95 -17.43 16.92
CA LEU A 502 8.89 -16.28 17.83
C LEU A 502 7.68 -16.36 18.78
N ARG A 503 6.49 -16.72 18.27
CA ARG A 503 5.28 -16.91 19.08
C ARG A 503 5.47 -18.05 20.07
N PHE A 504 6.08 -19.14 19.62
CA PHE A 504 6.44 -20.26 20.46
C PHE A 504 7.45 -19.86 21.55
N LEU A 505 8.52 -19.17 21.17
CA LEU A 505 9.58 -18.72 22.08
C LEU A 505 8.98 -17.88 23.21
N LEU A 506 8.00 -17.01 22.92
CA LEU A 506 7.34 -16.20 23.93
C LEU A 506 6.56 -17.05 24.95
N VAL A 507 5.77 -18.04 24.49
CA VAL A 507 5.06 -18.96 25.40
C VAL A 507 6.07 -19.78 26.20
N TYR A 508 7.06 -20.35 25.54
CA TYR A 508 8.12 -21.15 26.18
C TYR A 508 8.86 -20.35 27.26
N LEU A 509 9.23 -19.09 27.00
CA LEU A 509 9.91 -18.22 27.97
C LEU A 509 9.07 -17.93 29.22
N VAL A 510 7.74 -17.79 29.07
CA VAL A 510 6.83 -17.64 30.23
C VAL A 510 6.84 -18.88 31.11
N PHE A 511 6.76 -20.07 30.52
CA PHE A 511 6.85 -21.33 31.26
C PHE A 511 8.24 -21.51 31.88
N LEU A 512 9.31 -21.29 31.12
CA LEU A 512 10.69 -21.40 31.59
C LEU A 512 10.93 -20.50 32.79
N PHE A 513 10.54 -19.23 32.70
CA PHE A 513 10.72 -18.26 33.78
C PHE A 513 9.88 -18.60 35.02
N GLY A 514 8.61 -18.99 34.83
CA GLY A 514 7.73 -19.36 35.94
C GLY A 514 8.24 -20.56 36.74
N PHE A 515 8.68 -21.62 36.04
CA PHE A 515 9.27 -22.79 36.69
C PHE A 515 10.67 -22.52 37.26
N ALA A 516 11.47 -21.65 36.64
CA ALA A 516 12.76 -21.23 37.19
C ALA A 516 12.61 -20.51 38.53
N VAL A 517 11.67 -19.56 38.63
CA VAL A 517 11.39 -18.86 39.89
C VAL A 517 10.88 -19.82 40.97
N ALA A 518 10.04 -20.80 40.60
CA ALA A 518 9.55 -21.82 41.53
C ALA A 518 10.69 -22.70 42.07
N LEU A 519 11.61 -23.16 41.20
CA LEU A 519 12.77 -23.97 41.61
C LEU A 519 13.76 -23.18 42.46
N VAL A 520 14.04 -21.91 42.13
CA VAL A 520 14.91 -21.05 42.94
C VAL A 520 14.29 -20.75 44.31
N SER A 521 12.97 -20.56 44.37
CA SER A 521 12.29 -20.35 45.65
C SER A 521 12.40 -21.59 46.54
N LEU A 522 12.26 -22.78 45.95
CA LEU A 522 12.41 -24.05 46.65
C LEU A 522 13.86 -24.34 47.07
N SER A 523 14.85 -23.92 46.27
CA SER A 523 16.27 -24.08 46.61
C SER A 523 16.73 -23.11 47.70
N ARG A 524 16.17 -21.90 47.76
CA ARG A 524 16.49 -20.90 48.81
C ARG A 524 15.99 -21.31 50.20
N GLU A 525 14.86 -21.98 50.29
CA GLU A 525 14.31 -22.50 51.57
C GLU A 525 15.22 -23.58 52.20
N ALA A 526 16.15 -24.17 51.42
CA ALA A 526 17.18 -25.07 51.96
C ALA A 526 18.23 -24.35 52.83
N ARG A 527 18.21 -23.01 52.90
CA ARG A 527 19.22 -22.18 53.60
C ARG A 527 19.04 -22.08 55.12
N ASP A 528 17.92 -22.51 55.71
CA ASP A 528 17.74 -22.42 57.18
C ASP A 528 17.78 -23.78 57.89
N PRO A 529 18.77 -23.94 58.79
CA PRO A 529 18.42 -24.10 60.19
C PRO A 529 19.20 -23.09 61.04
N GLY A 530 18.48 -22.20 61.72
CA GLY A 530 19.07 -21.31 62.71
C GLY A 530 19.61 -22.05 63.93
N ALA A 531 20.73 -21.56 64.48
CA ALA A 531 20.93 -21.33 65.92
C ALA A 531 22.07 -20.30 66.15
N PRO A 532 22.10 -19.60 67.31
CA PRO A 532 22.54 -18.21 67.43
C PRO A 532 23.99 -18.02 67.91
N ALA A 533 24.42 -16.75 67.92
CA ALA A 533 25.66 -16.29 68.53
C ALA A 533 25.87 -16.83 69.97
N GLY A 534 27.03 -17.44 70.21
CA GLY A 534 27.46 -17.92 71.54
C GLY A 534 28.96 -18.28 71.59
N SER A 535 29.73 -17.38 72.22
CA SER A 535 31.03 -17.53 72.92
C SER A 535 32.22 -18.31 72.31
N ASN A 536 33.28 -17.55 72.01
CA ASN A 536 34.71 -17.76 72.29
C ASN A 536 35.29 -19.19 72.36
N THR A 537 36.23 -19.49 71.45
CA THR A 537 37.60 -19.90 71.82
C THR A 537 38.55 -19.75 70.63
N THR A 538 39.74 -19.27 70.93
CA THR A 538 40.85 -18.93 70.05
C THR A 538 41.57 -20.19 69.52
N GLU A 539 42.16 -20.02 68.33
CA GLU A 539 43.43 -20.57 67.82
C GLU A 539 43.46 -21.65 66.70
N VAL A 540 44.37 -21.29 65.78
CA VAL A 540 45.12 -22.05 64.76
C VAL A 540 44.59 -22.06 63.33
N ALA A 541 45.34 -21.35 62.49
CA ALA A 541 45.28 -21.35 61.04
C ALA A 541 45.49 -22.75 60.45
N GLY A 542 44.52 -23.19 59.66
CA GLY A 542 44.62 -24.28 58.69
C GLY A 542 43.96 -23.83 57.39
N LYS A 543 44.78 -23.59 56.36
CA LYS A 543 44.36 -23.28 54.99
C LYS A 543 44.16 -24.62 54.28
N GLY A 544 42.92 -24.95 53.91
CA GLY A 544 42.59 -26.14 53.11
C GLY A 544 41.21 -26.70 53.42
N ASP A 545 40.32 -26.59 52.43
CA ASP A 545 39.16 -27.44 52.20
C ASP A 545 37.94 -27.25 53.12
N ALA A 546 37.33 -26.08 53.02
CA ALA A 546 35.89 -25.92 53.27
C ALA A 546 35.17 -25.90 51.91
N GLU A 547 34.95 -27.08 51.34
CA GLU A 547 34.05 -27.28 50.20
C GLU A 547 32.60 -27.13 50.71
N GLY A 548 32.21 -25.87 50.95
CA GLY A 548 30.84 -25.51 51.25
C GLY A 548 29.98 -25.80 50.03
N SER A 549 29.04 -26.73 50.17
CA SER A 549 28.00 -27.04 49.19
C SER A 549 27.29 -25.75 48.76
N THR A 550 27.68 -25.21 47.60
CA THR A 550 26.98 -24.11 46.94
C THR A 550 25.59 -24.59 46.57
N ALA A 551 24.58 -23.74 46.80
CA ALA A 551 23.21 -24.11 46.46
C ALA A 551 23.15 -24.44 44.95
N PRO A 552 22.48 -25.53 44.55
CA PRO A 552 22.45 -25.97 43.15
C PRO A 552 21.89 -24.93 42.16
N TYR A 553 21.17 -23.93 42.66
CA TYR A 553 20.62 -22.82 41.89
C TYR A 553 20.86 -21.50 42.62
N GLU A 554 21.89 -20.74 42.25
CA GLU A 554 22.23 -19.46 42.90
C GLU A 554 21.33 -18.31 42.42
N GLY A 555 20.91 -18.33 41.14
CA GLY A 555 20.04 -17.33 40.54
C GLY A 555 18.92 -17.88 39.64
N VAL A 556 17.94 -17.02 39.33
CA VAL A 556 16.85 -17.34 38.38
C VAL A 556 17.39 -17.64 36.98
N LEU A 557 18.48 -16.98 36.58
CA LEU A 557 19.15 -17.23 35.31
C LEU A 557 19.77 -18.63 35.26
N ASP A 558 20.48 -19.04 36.30
CA ASP A 558 21.10 -20.37 36.36
C ASP A 558 20.05 -21.48 36.37
N ALA A 559 18.99 -21.31 37.15
CA ALA A 559 17.85 -22.24 37.14
C ALA A 559 17.15 -22.29 35.78
N SER A 560 17.00 -21.15 35.10
CA SER A 560 16.44 -21.12 33.75
C SER A 560 17.33 -21.80 32.72
N LEU A 561 18.66 -21.70 32.85
CA LEU A 561 19.62 -22.39 31.98
C LEU A 561 19.63 -23.90 32.22
N GLU A 562 19.58 -24.34 33.48
CA GLU A 562 19.46 -25.76 33.80
C GLU A 562 18.13 -26.35 33.28
N LEU A 563 17.01 -25.67 33.50
CA LEU A 563 15.72 -26.06 32.92
C LEU A 563 15.79 -26.10 31.37
N PHE A 564 16.44 -25.12 30.74
CA PHE A 564 16.65 -25.12 29.29
C PHE A 564 17.46 -26.34 28.82
N LYS A 565 18.55 -26.68 29.52
CA LYS A 565 19.33 -27.92 29.26
C LYS A 565 18.46 -29.16 29.36
N PHE A 566 17.59 -29.25 30.37
CA PHE A 566 16.61 -30.34 30.49
C PHE A 566 15.68 -30.43 29.29
N THR A 567 15.18 -29.30 28.78
CA THR A 567 14.28 -29.32 27.60
C THR A 567 14.96 -29.77 26.30
N ILE A 568 16.28 -29.60 26.16
CA ILE A 568 17.06 -30.12 25.03
C ILE A 568 17.43 -31.61 25.22
N GLY A 569 17.38 -32.10 26.46
CA GLY A 569 17.78 -33.47 26.82
C GLY A 569 19.22 -33.59 27.36
N MET A 570 19.84 -32.47 27.74
CA MET A 570 21.20 -32.41 28.34
C MET A 570 21.19 -32.20 29.86
N GLY A 571 20.03 -32.18 30.51
CA GLY A 571 19.94 -31.87 31.94
C GLY A 571 20.41 -33.01 32.84
N GLU A 572 21.20 -32.68 33.86
CA GLU A 572 21.69 -33.63 34.86
C GLU A 572 20.83 -33.61 36.13
N LEU A 573 20.21 -34.75 36.49
CA LEU A 573 19.42 -34.87 37.71
C LEU A 573 20.26 -34.85 39.01
N ALA A 574 21.60 -34.87 38.91
CA ALA A 574 22.52 -34.92 40.05
C ALA A 574 22.41 -33.68 40.97
N VAL A 575 22.03 -32.54 40.38
CA VAL A 575 21.83 -31.24 41.06
C VAL A 575 20.68 -31.29 42.09
N GLN A 576 19.80 -32.29 41.99
CA GLN A 576 18.57 -32.38 42.80
C GLN A 576 18.70 -33.21 44.08
N ASP A 577 19.78 -33.97 44.24
CA ASP A 577 20.00 -34.84 45.41
C ASP A 577 20.34 -34.04 46.68
N GLN A 578 20.67 -32.75 46.55
CA GLN A 578 20.99 -31.85 47.66
C GLN A 578 19.78 -31.07 48.21
N LEU A 579 18.58 -31.17 47.61
CA LEU A 579 17.40 -30.41 48.07
C LEU A 579 16.61 -31.13 49.17
N ARG A 580 16.27 -30.39 50.24
CA ARG A 580 15.49 -30.85 51.40
C ARG A 580 14.10 -31.42 51.01
N PHE A 581 13.45 -30.82 50.01
CA PHE A 581 12.16 -31.23 49.47
C PHE A 581 12.29 -31.92 48.10
N ARG A 582 13.12 -32.97 48.03
CA ARG A 582 13.41 -33.74 46.81
C ARG A 582 12.17 -34.12 46.00
N GLY A 583 11.12 -34.60 46.66
CA GLY A 583 9.89 -35.03 46.00
C GLY A 583 9.17 -33.90 45.26
N VAL A 584 9.11 -32.69 45.85
CA VAL A 584 8.44 -31.53 45.23
C VAL A 584 9.27 -30.97 44.08
N ALA A 585 10.59 -30.91 44.23
CA ALA A 585 11.49 -30.47 43.17
C ALA A 585 11.42 -31.40 41.95
N LEU A 586 11.45 -32.72 42.18
CA LEU A 586 11.35 -33.73 41.12
C LEU A 586 9.98 -33.68 40.43
N LEU A 587 8.90 -33.48 41.20
CA LEU A 587 7.55 -33.32 40.65
C LEU A 587 7.43 -32.07 39.78
N LEU A 588 7.99 -30.94 40.22
CA LEU A 588 8.03 -29.68 39.46
C LEU A 588 8.82 -29.83 38.16
N LEU A 589 9.98 -30.50 38.21
CA LEU A 589 10.80 -30.79 37.03
C LEU A 589 10.06 -31.72 36.06
N LEU A 590 9.47 -32.81 36.55
CA LEU A 590 8.69 -33.74 35.74
C LEU A 590 7.49 -33.05 35.08
N THR A 591 6.78 -32.21 35.84
CA THR A 591 5.65 -31.44 35.34
C THR A 591 6.10 -30.43 34.28
N HIS A 592 7.23 -29.75 34.50
CA HIS A 592 7.84 -28.87 33.50
C HIS A 592 8.21 -29.61 32.22
N VAL A 593 8.90 -30.75 32.31
CA VAL A 593 9.32 -31.55 31.15
C VAL A 593 8.09 -32.07 30.38
N LEU A 594 7.07 -32.57 31.09
CA LEU A 594 5.84 -33.05 30.46
C LEU A 594 5.08 -31.92 29.76
N LEU A 595 4.87 -30.78 30.44
CA LEU A 595 4.17 -29.64 29.87
C LEU A 595 4.93 -29.05 28.68
N THR A 596 6.26 -28.89 28.78
CA THR A 596 7.08 -28.39 27.68
C THR A 596 7.09 -29.35 26.50
N TYR A 597 7.13 -30.66 26.72
CA TYR A 597 7.04 -31.64 25.64
C TYR A 597 5.66 -31.64 24.95
N VAL A 598 4.57 -31.56 25.71
CA VAL A 598 3.21 -31.45 25.15
C VAL A 598 3.05 -30.14 24.36
N LEU A 599 3.57 -29.02 24.88
CA LEU A 599 3.58 -27.74 24.17
C LEU A 599 4.41 -27.82 22.88
N LEU A 600 5.60 -28.40 22.92
CA LEU A 600 6.48 -28.59 21.76
C LEU A 600 5.80 -29.43 20.68
N LEU A 601 5.16 -30.54 21.06
CA LEU A 601 4.54 -31.47 20.12
C LEU A 601 3.26 -30.90 19.50
N ASN A 602 2.38 -30.31 20.32
CA ASN A 602 1.14 -29.67 19.84
C ASN A 602 1.44 -28.46 18.93
N MET A 603 2.46 -27.67 19.27
CA MET A 603 2.89 -26.56 18.42
C MET A 603 3.57 -27.04 17.15
N LEU A 604 4.46 -28.04 17.19
CA LEU A 604 5.11 -28.58 16.00
C LEU A 604 4.08 -29.11 14.99
N VAL A 605 3.06 -29.85 15.45
CA VAL A 605 2.00 -30.38 14.60
C VAL A 605 1.15 -29.26 13.99
N ALA A 606 0.70 -28.29 14.80
CA ALA A 606 -0.11 -27.17 14.33
C ALA A 606 0.66 -26.29 13.32
N LEU A 607 1.92 -25.99 13.64
CA LEU A 607 2.79 -25.17 12.80
C LEU A 607 3.14 -25.88 11.51
N MET A 608 3.61 -27.13 11.55
CA MET A 608 4.00 -27.84 10.32
C MET A 608 2.79 -28.08 9.41
N SER A 609 1.60 -28.37 9.94
CA SER A 609 0.41 -28.63 9.11
C SER A 609 -0.09 -27.38 8.36
N GLU A 610 -0.29 -26.25 9.05
CA GLU A 610 -0.77 -25.01 8.40
C GLU A 610 0.31 -24.29 7.60
N THR A 611 1.57 -24.34 8.04
CA THR A 611 2.67 -23.70 7.32
C THR A 611 3.04 -24.48 6.07
N VAL A 612 3.15 -25.81 6.10
CA VAL A 612 3.54 -26.57 4.90
C VAL A 612 2.49 -26.42 3.81
N SER A 613 1.21 -26.48 4.15
CA SER A 613 0.12 -26.33 3.17
C SER A 613 0.04 -24.92 2.56
N SER A 614 0.04 -23.87 3.38
CA SER A 614 -0.05 -22.48 2.90
C SER A 614 1.26 -21.94 2.29
N VAL A 615 2.41 -22.41 2.80
CA VAL A 615 3.72 -22.01 2.29
C VAL A 615 4.06 -22.79 1.02
N ALA A 616 3.62 -24.04 0.84
CA ALA A 616 3.86 -24.76 -0.41
C ALA A 616 3.31 -24.01 -1.63
N SER A 617 2.10 -23.42 -1.54
CA SER A 617 1.49 -22.67 -2.65
C SER A 617 2.17 -21.33 -2.92
N ASP A 618 2.55 -20.57 -1.88
CA ASP A 618 3.12 -19.22 -2.04
C ASP A 618 4.67 -19.20 -2.02
N SER A 619 5.35 -20.29 -1.66
CA SER A 619 6.81 -20.35 -1.55
C SER A 619 7.51 -20.12 -2.89
N TRP A 620 6.96 -20.67 -3.97
CA TRP A 620 7.54 -20.53 -5.29
C TRP A 620 7.53 -19.09 -5.79
N SER A 621 6.42 -18.38 -5.59
CA SER A 621 6.25 -16.98 -5.97
C SER A 621 7.10 -16.05 -5.08
N ILE A 622 7.26 -16.37 -3.80
CA ILE A 622 8.15 -15.65 -2.89
C ILE A 622 9.62 -15.88 -3.21
N TRP A 623 10.01 -17.12 -3.52
CA TRP A 623 11.35 -17.44 -4.00
C TRP A 623 11.66 -16.65 -5.29
N LYS A 624 10.71 -16.58 -6.22
CA LYS A 624 10.83 -15.76 -7.43
C LYS A 624 11.00 -14.28 -7.11
N LEU A 625 10.26 -13.74 -6.14
CA LEU A 625 10.42 -12.36 -5.69
C LEU A 625 11.81 -12.12 -5.06
N GLN A 626 12.28 -13.00 -4.17
CA GLN A 626 13.61 -12.89 -3.57
C GLN A 626 14.71 -12.95 -4.62
N LYS A 627 14.57 -13.85 -5.59
CA LYS A 627 15.47 -13.94 -6.75
C LYS A 627 15.45 -12.66 -7.59
N ALA A 628 14.28 -12.05 -7.77
CA ALA A 628 14.13 -10.77 -8.48
C ALA A 628 14.85 -9.62 -7.75
N ILE A 629 14.73 -9.54 -6.42
CA ILE A 629 15.44 -8.55 -5.60
C ILE A 629 16.95 -8.71 -5.79
N SER A 630 17.48 -9.93 -5.66
CA SER A 630 18.91 -10.19 -5.87
C SER A 630 19.39 -9.83 -7.28
N VAL A 631 18.57 -10.08 -8.32
CA VAL A 631 18.88 -9.66 -9.70
C VAL A 631 19.00 -8.14 -9.77
N LEU A 632 18.03 -7.40 -9.24
CA LEU A 632 18.01 -5.93 -9.30
C LEU A 632 19.17 -5.31 -8.51
N GLU A 633 19.48 -5.84 -7.32
CA GLU A 633 20.64 -5.43 -6.54
C GLU A 633 21.96 -5.68 -7.28
N MET A 634 22.09 -6.84 -7.95
CA MET A 634 23.27 -7.17 -8.75
C MET A 634 23.40 -6.31 -10.02
N GLU A 635 22.31 -5.85 -10.60
CA GLU A 635 22.32 -4.93 -11.75
C GLU A 635 22.82 -3.53 -11.37
N ASN A 636 22.54 -3.07 -10.16
CA ASN A 636 23.05 -1.80 -9.65
C ASN A 636 24.59 -1.81 -9.47
N GLY A 637 25.20 -3.00 -9.39
CA GLY A 637 26.64 -3.19 -9.28
C GLY A 637 27.18 -2.93 -7.87
N TYR A 638 28.49 -3.06 -7.71
CA TYR A 638 29.15 -2.78 -6.43
C TYR A 638 29.31 -1.27 -6.22
N TRP A 639 29.40 -0.84 -4.97
CA TRP A 639 29.58 0.57 -4.61
C TRP A 639 30.79 1.23 -5.31
N TRP A 640 31.88 0.47 -5.53
CA TRP A 640 33.09 0.94 -6.21
C TRP A 640 33.01 0.98 -7.75
N CYS A 641 32.09 0.22 -8.38
CA CYS A 641 31.97 0.13 -9.84
C CYS A 641 30.50 0.00 -10.23
N ARG A 642 29.82 1.14 -10.36
CA ARG A 642 28.48 1.18 -10.96
C ARG A 642 28.61 0.86 -12.45
N ARG A 643 28.14 -0.33 -12.84
CA ARG A 643 28.10 -0.74 -14.25
C ARG A 643 26.88 -0.11 -14.90
N LYS A 644 26.99 0.25 -16.19
CA LYS A 644 25.82 0.60 -16.99
C LYS A 644 24.90 -0.62 -17.03
N LYS A 645 23.64 -0.46 -16.59
CA LYS A 645 22.61 -1.50 -16.65
C LYS A 645 22.50 -1.99 -18.11
N GLN A 646 22.35 -3.28 -18.36
CA GLN A 646 22.13 -3.74 -19.74
C GLN A 646 20.64 -3.74 -20.02
N ARG A 647 20.25 -3.03 -21.09
CA ARG A 647 18.85 -3.00 -21.54
C ARG A 647 18.45 -4.39 -22.06
N ALA A 648 17.32 -4.89 -21.59
CA ALA A 648 16.79 -6.16 -22.06
C ALA A 648 15.88 -5.97 -23.27
N GLY A 649 15.74 -7.02 -24.10
CA GLY A 649 14.86 -7.02 -25.27
C GLY A 649 15.51 -6.50 -26.55
N VAL A 650 14.69 -6.36 -27.60
CA VAL A 650 15.10 -5.94 -28.95
C VAL A 650 14.25 -4.76 -29.38
N LYS A 651 14.87 -3.76 -30.01
CA LYS A 651 14.16 -2.61 -30.59
C LYS A 651 13.50 -3.03 -31.90
N LEU A 652 12.17 -2.89 -31.99
CA LEU A 652 11.37 -3.28 -33.16
C LEU A 652 10.38 -2.17 -33.53
N THR A 653 10.07 -2.06 -34.81
CA THR A 653 8.98 -1.22 -35.32
C THR A 653 7.69 -2.02 -35.26
N VAL A 654 6.83 -1.73 -34.28
CA VAL A 654 5.58 -2.49 -34.05
C VAL A 654 4.41 -1.97 -34.89
N GLY A 655 4.50 -0.73 -35.38
CA GLY A 655 3.47 -0.12 -36.22
C GLY A 655 3.80 1.33 -36.55
N THR A 656 2.76 2.11 -36.83
CA THR A 656 2.86 3.55 -37.10
C THR A 656 2.08 4.30 -36.03
N ARG A 657 2.67 5.36 -35.48
CA ARG A 657 1.97 6.26 -34.55
C ARG A 657 0.85 7.02 -35.28
N PRO A 658 -0.14 7.55 -34.54
CA PRO A 658 -1.16 8.44 -35.11
C PRO A 658 -0.56 9.63 -35.87
N ASP A 659 0.63 10.09 -35.45
CA ASP A 659 1.40 11.18 -36.07
C ASP A 659 2.12 10.77 -37.37
N GLY A 660 1.92 9.55 -37.88
CA GLY A 660 2.53 9.03 -39.11
C GLY A 660 3.99 8.58 -38.98
N ARG A 661 4.63 8.77 -37.82
CA ARG A 661 6.00 8.29 -37.53
C ARG A 661 6.00 6.80 -37.21
N PRO A 662 7.07 6.05 -37.54
CA PRO A 662 7.20 4.65 -37.13
C PRO A 662 7.20 4.55 -35.59
N ASP A 663 6.42 3.62 -35.05
CA ASP A 663 6.36 3.35 -33.63
C ASP A 663 7.43 2.32 -33.25
N GLU A 664 8.55 2.81 -32.75
CA GLU A 664 9.68 2.00 -32.32
C GLU A 664 9.63 1.73 -30.82
N ARG A 665 9.59 0.44 -30.45
CA ARG A 665 9.52 0.00 -29.05
C ARG A 665 10.57 -1.04 -28.72
N TRP A 666 10.93 -1.09 -27.45
CA TRP A 666 11.77 -2.16 -26.93
C TRP A 666 10.89 -3.30 -26.47
N CYS A 667 10.94 -4.40 -27.20
CA CYS A 667 10.08 -5.53 -26.97
C CYS A 667 10.87 -6.76 -26.49
N PHE A 668 10.26 -7.53 -25.61
CA PHE A 668 10.74 -8.83 -25.19
C PHE A 668 10.04 -9.93 -25.98
N ARG A 669 10.82 -10.70 -26.75
CA ARG A 669 10.31 -11.88 -27.48
C ARG A 669 10.06 -13.03 -26.53
N ARG A 670 8.88 -13.62 -26.67
CA ARG A 670 8.52 -14.79 -25.89
C ARG A 670 7.74 -15.80 -26.75
N PRO A 671 8.30 -17.00 -26.97
CA PRO A 671 7.52 -18.11 -27.49
C PRO A 671 6.49 -18.56 -26.44
N GLU A 672 5.26 -18.75 -26.89
CA GLU A 672 4.17 -19.38 -26.15
C GLU A 672 3.91 -20.75 -26.80
N GLU A 673 3.99 -21.79 -25.99
CA GLU A 673 3.53 -23.13 -26.35
C GLU A 673 2.01 -23.20 -26.11
N PRO A 674 1.26 -23.94 -26.92
CA PRO A 674 -0.19 -24.03 -26.75
C PRO A 674 -0.55 -24.70 -25.41
N SER A 675 -1.64 -24.23 -24.79
CA SER A 675 -2.38 -25.06 -23.84
C SER A 675 -3.08 -26.19 -24.61
N PRO A 676 -3.17 -27.43 -24.06
CA PRO A 676 -3.85 -28.52 -24.75
C PRO A 676 -5.35 -28.19 -24.86
N GLY A 677 -5.85 -27.88 -26.06
CA GLY A 677 -7.30 -27.74 -26.29
C GLY A 677 -7.78 -26.70 -27.31
N LEU A 678 -6.93 -25.88 -27.92
CA LEU A 678 -7.38 -24.95 -28.97
C LEU A 678 -7.42 -25.62 -30.35
N PRO A 679 -8.58 -25.68 -31.03
CA PRO A 679 -8.66 -26.23 -32.38
C PRO A 679 -7.94 -25.32 -33.38
N PHE A 680 -7.27 -25.96 -34.34
CA PHE A 680 -6.63 -25.31 -35.48
C PHE A 680 -7.61 -24.37 -36.21
N GLN A 681 -7.31 -23.08 -36.28
CA GLN A 681 -7.84 -22.20 -37.33
C GLN A 681 -6.80 -22.05 -38.43
N PRO A 682 -7.03 -22.58 -39.65
CA PRO A 682 -6.15 -22.35 -40.78
C PRO A 682 -6.49 -20.99 -41.40
N GLY A 683 -5.50 -20.09 -41.44
CA GLY A 683 -5.49 -18.98 -42.39
C GLY A 683 -5.32 -17.59 -41.78
N GLN A 684 -4.07 -17.19 -41.56
CA GLN A 684 -3.64 -15.80 -41.74
C GLN A 684 -2.10 -15.72 -41.86
N CYS A 685 -1.56 -16.29 -42.94
CA CYS A 685 -0.21 -15.93 -43.38
C CYS A 685 -0.28 -14.58 -44.11
N ARG A 686 -0.11 -13.47 -43.39
CA ARG A 686 0.28 -12.19 -44.01
C ARG A 686 1.80 -12.08 -43.93
N GLY A 687 2.47 -12.53 -44.99
CA GLY A 687 3.90 -12.36 -45.20
C GLY A 687 4.20 -12.40 -46.68
N GLY A 688 4.11 -11.25 -47.35
CA GLY A 688 4.47 -11.10 -48.75
C GLY A 688 5.98 -11.28 -48.94
N ARG A 689 6.38 -12.46 -49.41
CA ARG A 689 7.54 -12.65 -50.30
C ARG A 689 7.16 -13.76 -51.30
N PRO A 690 7.22 -13.51 -52.62
CA PRO A 690 7.04 -14.58 -53.59
C PRO A 690 8.23 -15.55 -53.46
N CYS A 691 7.94 -16.79 -53.07
CA CYS A 691 8.90 -17.88 -53.18
C CYS A 691 9.12 -18.16 -54.68
N ALA A 692 10.35 -18.03 -55.15
CA ALA A 692 10.71 -18.42 -56.51
C ALA A 692 10.48 -19.94 -56.68
N PRO A 693 9.94 -20.40 -57.83
CA PRO A 693 9.79 -21.83 -58.08
C PRO A 693 11.17 -22.48 -58.26
N PRO A 694 11.33 -23.75 -57.84
CA PRO A 694 12.56 -24.49 -58.09
C PRO A 694 12.73 -24.69 -59.59
N ALA A 695 13.92 -24.38 -60.10
CA ALA A 695 14.34 -24.63 -61.48
C ALA A 695 14.42 -26.15 -61.75
N PRO A 696 14.21 -26.59 -63.01
CA PRO A 696 13.88 -27.97 -63.37
C PRO A 696 14.97 -29.01 -63.10
#